data_AF-A0A444IQW0-F1
#
_entry.id   AF-A0A444IQW0-F1
#
_cell.length_a   1.000
_cell.length_b   1.000
_cell.length_c   1.000
_cell.angle_alpha   90.00
_cell.angle_beta   90.00
_cell.angle_gamma   90.00
#
_symmetry.space_group_name_H-M   'P 1'
#
loop_
_entity.id
_entity.type
_entity.pdbx_description
1 polymer ?
#
loop_
_entity_poly.entity_id
_entity_poly.type
_entity_poly.pdbx_seq_one_letter_code
_entity_poly.pdbx_strand_id
1 'polypeptide(L)'
;MRMDSPQTPYKIESQPDVPQSYYELMNAMQRVYNIGLYYPIGHTMADQAIGHFLSAVKKNADKKSGCLHFGVKEHALSLQKNELNTKLPAVKTFYDMFSALHITSIDIHRDIKADEARLFFGEIISQNTKIRACRDFSKMIITELPETVKIRQINFVSGDAVDTGGESKDTSRPTLEYLLSSLMERGIPEEMLSICRQLLESVQDTLEKRQLDNSALTSVTWEDVERLLFGLAEFIQSSHKDGSEKPLEERYNIDALIAILTALDDPNADAQSKQAVKKAVNLLIDVTKGPVPETQEDAPQSDKSLRPRDRVDISIGELKQEILTLERHHIAVPLFQNTRSEQLSVLMVMLRTPLHVRALLNIQRAFLDCFVTALATNEWQILLQGTWQLFKALDRERLHFILVIFLQAFRFSPHTSSLMFIRDICRQLTDDELVTFWPFLVNELLVEGTEKEPGIFLELCTVAGSLSEQNMRAAIPCLKILDALAERKIAANIFLSHPPALHFFFILMLESSQGGYFCKKIINGLREHPFGWLDQAVSPLLESDSEEDQRFIVNLFQQDDPANPDAALKREGATIIVERLQILPLEQRKEPWVAESIVALSRVRLLGAYSFLIEIGRDKQFLLIAKWPKLARIAALKALKNY
;
A
#
# COMPACT_ATOMS: atom_id res chain seq x y z
N MET A 1 23.48 12.88 -19.68
CA MET A 1 22.60 13.26 -20.80
C MET A 1 22.64 14.78 -20.95
N ARG A 2 23.23 15.29 -22.04
CA ARG A 2 23.12 16.72 -22.39
C ARG A 2 21.72 16.93 -22.98
N MET A 3 20.91 17.80 -22.39
CA MET A 3 19.67 18.24 -23.03
C MET A 3 20.02 19.20 -24.15
N ASP A 4 19.58 18.87 -25.36
CA ASP A 4 19.77 19.70 -26.56
C ASP A 4 19.06 21.06 -26.43
N SER A 5 19.65 22.05 -27.08
CA SER A 5 19.24 23.46 -27.16
C SER A 5 17.78 23.65 -27.62
N PRO A 6 17.14 24.80 -27.30
CA PRO A 6 15.72 25.03 -27.58
C PRO A 6 15.45 24.93 -29.08
N GLN A 7 14.63 23.95 -29.46
CA GLN A 7 14.16 23.78 -30.84
C GLN A 7 13.47 25.07 -31.31
N THR A 8 13.87 25.52 -32.50
CA THR A 8 13.21 26.58 -33.25
C THR A 8 11.71 26.29 -33.36
N PRO A 9 10.83 27.29 -33.17
CA PRO A 9 9.39 27.06 -33.25
C PRO A 9 9.04 26.60 -34.67
N TYR A 10 8.63 25.33 -34.78
CA TYR A 10 8.02 24.82 -36.00
C TYR A 10 6.88 25.76 -36.40
N LYS A 11 6.92 26.25 -37.64
CA LYS A 11 5.86 27.09 -38.19
C LYS A 11 4.64 26.19 -38.40
N ILE A 12 3.78 26.14 -37.39
CA ILE A 12 2.55 25.33 -37.40
C ILE A 12 1.68 25.84 -38.56
N GLU A 13 1.35 24.98 -39.51
CA GLU A 13 0.27 25.23 -40.48
C GLU A 13 -1.05 25.32 -39.70
N SER A 14 -1.36 26.52 -39.24
CA SER A 14 -2.56 26.81 -38.47
C SER A 14 -3.79 26.61 -39.35
N GLN A 15 -4.77 25.84 -38.87
CA GLN A 15 -6.10 25.84 -39.48
C GLN A 15 -6.67 27.27 -39.43
N PRO A 16 -7.23 27.80 -40.53
CA PRO A 16 -7.63 29.20 -40.64
C PRO A 16 -8.70 29.62 -39.62
N ASP A 17 -9.50 28.68 -39.11
CA ASP A 17 -10.66 28.96 -38.26
C ASP A 17 -10.39 28.81 -36.75
N VAL A 18 -9.19 28.35 -36.35
CA VAL A 18 -8.85 28.12 -34.93
C VAL A 18 -7.91 29.21 -34.42
N PRO A 19 -8.26 29.94 -33.34
CA PRO A 19 -7.39 30.97 -32.77
C PRO A 19 -5.99 30.46 -32.42
N GLN A 20 -4.95 31.20 -32.82
CA GLN A 20 -3.56 30.83 -32.54
C GLN A 20 -3.28 30.62 -31.04
N SER A 21 -4.00 31.36 -30.19
CA SER A 21 -3.90 31.27 -28.74
C SER A 21 -4.33 29.92 -28.16
N TYR A 22 -5.13 29.12 -28.89
CA TYR A 22 -5.45 27.75 -28.50
C TYR A 22 -4.26 26.82 -28.68
N TYR A 23 -3.49 26.97 -29.76
CA TYR A 23 -2.27 26.19 -29.95
C TYR A 23 -1.19 26.56 -28.92
N GLU A 24 -1.07 27.84 -28.56
CA GLU A 24 -0.20 28.29 -27.46
C GLU A 24 -0.56 27.60 -26.13
N LEU A 25 -1.86 27.51 -25.83
CA LEU A 25 -2.37 26.83 -24.64
C LEU A 25 -2.05 25.33 -24.66
N MET A 26 -2.32 24.62 -25.77
CA MET A 26 -2.01 23.19 -25.88
C MET A 26 -0.51 22.91 -25.71
N ASN A 27 0.35 23.76 -26.28
CA ASN A 27 1.79 23.68 -26.10
C ASN A 27 2.21 23.95 -24.65
N ALA A 28 1.59 24.92 -23.97
CA ALA A 28 1.85 25.18 -22.56
C ALA A 28 1.44 23.99 -21.68
N MET A 29 0.27 23.39 -21.94
CA MET A 29 -0.17 22.17 -21.25
C MET A 29 0.81 21.02 -21.49
N GLN A 30 1.27 20.81 -22.73
CA GLN A 30 2.21 19.73 -23.06
C GLN A 30 3.55 19.93 -22.36
N ARG A 31 4.02 21.18 -22.23
CA ARG A 31 5.23 21.49 -21.46
C ARG A 31 5.05 21.14 -19.99
N VAL A 32 3.91 21.48 -19.37
CA VAL A 32 3.64 21.09 -17.97
C VAL A 32 3.59 19.57 -17.83
N TYR A 33 2.93 18.87 -18.76
CA TYR A 33 2.87 17.41 -18.76
C TYR A 33 4.27 16.77 -18.85
N ASN A 34 5.09 17.21 -19.81
CA ASN A 34 6.43 16.67 -20.01
C ASN A 34 7.37 17.02 -18.84
N ILE A 35 7.33 18.24 -18.32
CA ILE A 35 8.24 18.69 -17.25
C ILE A 35 7.80 18.11 -15.89
N GLY A 36 6.49 18.05 -15.63
CA GLY A 36 5.92 17.52 -14.39
C GLY A 36 6.22 16.03 -14.15
N LEU A 37 6.55 15.28 -15.20
CA LEU A 37 7.02 13.89 -15.08
C LEU A 37 8.45 13.77 -14.53
N TYR A 38 9.31 14.78 -14.71
CA TYR A 38 10.75 14.65 -14.46
C TYR A 38 11.28 15.53 -13.33
N TYR A 39 10.55 16.58 -12.93
CA TYR A 39 11.04 17.55 -11.95
C TYR A 39 10.16 17.62 -10.71
N PRO A 40 10.76 17.66 -9.50
CA PRO A 40 10.00 17.76 -8.24
C PRO A 40 9.38 19.16 -8.06
N ILE A 41 8.42 19.24 -7.14
CA ILE A 41 7.77 20.49 -6.74
C ILE A 41 8.82 21.50 -6.25
N GLY A 42 8.72 22.75 -6.71
CA GLY A 42 9.65 23.84 -6.38
C GLY A 42 10.83 23.98 -7.36
N HIS A 43 10.90 23.13 -8.39
CA HIS A 43 11.91 23.28 -9.44
C HIS A 43 11.55 24.44 -10.40
N THR A 44 12.50 25.34 -10.64
CA THR A 44 12.29 26.58 -11.41
C THR A 44 11.68 26.36 -12.81
N MET A 45 12.09 25.30 -13.51
CA MET A 45 11.53 24.97 -14.83
C MET A 45 10.07 24.51 -14.78
N ALA A 46 9.68 23.77 -13.73
CA ALA A 46 8.29 23.35 -13.55
C ALA A 46 7.41 24.57 -13.25
N ASP A 47 7.90 25.46 -12.40
CA ASP A 47 7.21 26.69 -12.00
C ASP A 47 7.01 27.64 -13.18
N GLN A 48 8.02 27.78 -14.04
CA GLN A 48 7.91 28.53 -15.29
C GLN A 48 6.89 27.92 -16.25
N ALA A 49 6.89 26.59 -16.43
CA ALA A 49 5.93 25.90 -17.29
C ALA A 49 4.49 26.10 -16.80
N ILE A 50 4.26 26.00 -15.49
CA ILE A 50 2.96 26.25 -14.88
C ILE A 50 2.56 27.72 -15.05
N GLY A 51 3.48 28.67 -14.86
CA GLY A 51 3.23 30.09 -15.10
C GLY A 51 2.77 30.38 -16.54
N HIS A 52 3.40 29.75 -17.53
CA HIS A 52 2.97 29.84 -18.93
C HIS A 52 1.59 29.25 -19.17
N PHE A 53 1.29 28.09 -18.57
CA PHE A 53 -0.03 27.48 -18.63
C PHE A 53 -1.12 28.38 -18.03
N LEU A 54 -0.90 28.92 -16.82
CA LEU A 54 -1.84 29.82 -16.16
C LEU A 54 -2.12 31.07 -16.98
N SER A 55 -1.09 31.66 -17.59
CA SER A 55 -1.24 32.80 -18.49
C SER A 55 -2.07 32.45 -19.73
N ALA A 56 -1.83 31.28 -20.32
CA ALA A 56 -2.59 30.80 -21.47
C ALA A 56 -4.06 30.49 -21.12
N VAL A 57 -4.34 29.90 -19.95
CA VAL A 57 -5.71 29.69 -19.47
C VAL A 57 -6.42 31.03 -19.31
N LYS A 58 -5.78 32.03 -18.67
CA LYS A 58 -6.36 33.37 -18.49
C LYS A 58 -6.66 34.10 -19.80
N LYS A 59 -5.84 33.88 -20.83
CA LYS A 59 -6.00 34.46 -22.16
C LYS A 59 -7.14 33.81 -22.95
N ASN A 60 -7.35 32.51 -22.77
CA ASN A 60 -8.28 31.72 -23.58
C ASN A 60 -9.60 31.39 -22.89
N ALA A 61 -9.72 31.50 -21.56
CA ALA A 61 -10.98 31.25 -20.84
C ALA A 61 -12.11 32.15 -21.36
N ASP A 62 -13.32 31.59 -21.46
CA ASP A 62 -14.46 32.32 -21.99
C ASP A 62 -14.84 33.43 -20.99
N LYS A 63 -15.01 34.65 -21.50
CA LYS A 63 -15.29 35.84 -20.68
C LYS A 63 -16.62 35.71 -19.93
N LYS A 64 -17.58 34.95 -20.46
CA LYS A 64 -18.91 34.79 -19.85
C LYS A 64 -18.91 33.73 -18.77
N SER A 65 -18.41 32.53 -19.06
CA SER A 65 -18.39 31.42 -18.11
C SER A 65 -17.23 31.44 -17.12
N GLY A 66 -16.15 32.19 -17.42
CA GLY A 66 -14.92 32.15 -16.65
C GLY A 66 -14.17 30.82 -16.78
N CYS A 67 -14.62 29.91 -17.64
CA CYS A 67 -14.07 28.57 -17.79
C CYS A 67 -13.53 28.33 -19.20
N LEU A 68 -12.56 27.43 -19.27
CA LEU A 68 -12.03 26.85 -20.47
C LEU A 68 -12.60 25.43 -20.61
N HIS A 69 -13.47 25.23 -21.59
CA HIS A 69 -14.18 23.96 -21.79
C HIS A 69 -13.47 23.11 -22.84
N PHE A 70 -13.02 21.93 -22.45
CA PHE A 70 -12.54 20.88 -23.35
C PHE A 70 -13.63 19.82 -23.53
N GLY A 71 -13.83 19.37 -24.75
CA GLY A 71 -14.71 18.25 -25.08
C GLY A 71 -13.98 17.25 -25.96
N VAL A 72 -14.02 15.97 -25.62
CA VAL A 72 -13.48 14.87 -26.42
C VAL A 72 -14.65 14.24 -27.17
N LYS A 73 -14.57 14.26 -28.50
CA LYS A 73 -15.43 13.50 -29.40
C LYS A 73 -14.62 12.36 -30.02
N GLU A 74 -15.29 11.40 -30.65
CA GLU A 74 -14.71 10.14 -31.18
C GLU A 74 -13.32 10.32 -31.83
N HIS A 75 -13.08 11.37 -32.60
CA HIS A 75 -11.78 11.60 -33.26
C HIS A 75 -11.22 13.02 -33.13
N ALA A 76 -11.76 13.83 -32.22
CA ALA A 76 -11.37 15.23 -32.10
C ALA A 76 -11.38 15.73 -30.65
N LEU A 77 -10.36 16.51 -30.29
CA LEU A 77 -10.37 17.33 -29.09
C LEU A 77 -10.92 18.71 -29.46
N SER A 78 -12.01 19.11 -28.84
CA SER A 78 -12.60 20.43 -29.00
C SER A 78 -12.27 21.34 -27.82
N LEU A 79 -12.02 22.61 -28.10
CA LEU A 79 -11.79 23.66 -27.12
C LEU A 79 -12.77 24.81 -27.38
N GLN A 80 -13.65 25.08 -26.42
CA GLN A 80 -14.73 26.08 -26.55
C GLN A 80 -15.54 25.90 -27.85
N LYS A 81 -15.89 24.64 -28.17
CA LYS A 81 -16.62 24.22 -29.38
C LYS A 81 -15.83 24.27 -30.70
N ASN A 82 -14.58 24.73 -30.70
CA ASN A 82 -13.72 24.66 -31.87
C ASN A 82 -12.93 23.35 -31.87
N GLU A 83 -13.03 22.57 -32.93
CA GLU A 83 -12.30 21.31 -33.07
C GLU A 83 -10.82 21.56 -33.40
N LEU A 84 -9.94 20.97 -32.60
CA LEU A 84 -8.49 21.11 -32.75
C LEU A 84 -7.95 19.97 -33.61
N ASN A 85 -6.98 20.28 -34.47
CA ASN A 85 -6.31 19.28 -35.29
C ASN A 85 -5.48 18.30 -34.45
N THR A 86 -5.94 17.06 -34.34
CA THR A 86 -5.26 15.95 -33.63
C THR A 86 -3.96 15.51 -34.31
N LYS A 87 -3.62 16.01 -35.51
CA LYS A 87 -2.30 15.80 -36.12
C LYS A 87 -1.19 16.57 -35.39
N LEU A 88 -1.53 17.60 -34.62
CA LEU A 88 -0.54 18.35 -33.85
C LEU A 88 -0.14 17.56 -32.59
N PRO A 89 1.17 17.40 -32.30
CA PRO A 89 1.65 16.56 -31.20
C PRO A 89 1.04 16.91 -29.82
N ALA A 90 0.91 18.21 -29.52
CA ALA A 90 0.31 18.66 -28.27
C ALA A 90 -1.17 18.25 -28.18
N VAL A 91 -1.95 18.50 -29.23
CA VAL A 91 -3.39 18.15 -29.28
C VAL A 91 -3.57 16.65 -29.16
N LYS A 92 -2.78 15.86 -29.91
CA LYS A 92 -2.81 14.40 -29.87
C LYS A 92 -2.55 13.87 -28.46
N THR A 93 -1.52 14.40 -27.79
CA THR A 93 -1.15 13.97 -26.43
C THR A 93 -2.33 14.09 -25.47
N PHE A 94 -3.05 15.22 -25.49
CA PHE A 94 -4.20 15.45 -24.60
C PHE A 94 -5.46 14.70 -25.06
N TYR A 95 -5.68 14.56 -26.36
CA TYR A 95 -6.75 13.71 -26.89
C TYR A 95 -6.58 12.26 -26.45
N ASP A 96 -5.40 11.66 -26.67
CA ASP A 96 -5.10 10.28 -26.28
C ASP A 96 -5.24 10.10 -24.76
N MET A 97 -4.78 11.07 -23.99
CA MET A 97 -4.87 11.03 -22.53
C MET A 97 -6.30 11.12 -22.02
N PHE A 98 -7.09 12.11 -22.46
CA PHE A 98 -8.48 12.22 -22.03
C PHE A 98 -9.33 11.06 -22.53
N SER A 99 -9.07 10.55 -23.75
CA SER A 99 -9.75 9.37 -24.28
C SER A 99 -9.44 8.12 -23.47
N ALA A 100 -8.17 7.91 -23.10
CA ALA A 100 -7.77 6.79 -22.23
C ALA A 100 -8.42 6.88 -20.85
N LEU A 101 -8.58 8.09 -20.31
CA LEU A 101 -9.27 8.34 -19.03
C LEU A 101 -10.80 8.36 -19.18
N HIS A 102 -11.33 8.14 -20.38
CA HIS A 102 -12.74 8.28 -20.74
C HIS A 102 -13.39 9.62 -20.34
N ILE A 103 -12.62 10.69 -20.28
CA ILE A 103 -13.08 12.04 -19.99
C ILE A 103 -13.69 12.62 -21.27
N THR A 104 -15.00 12.79 -21.31
CA THR A 104 -15.68 13.38 -22.48
C THR A 104 -15.75 14.89 -22.41
N SER A 105 -15.80 15.48 -21.21
CA SER A 105 -15.68 16.93 -21.09
C SER A 105 -15.11 17.38 -19.74
N ILE A 106 -14.27 18.41 -19.79
CA ILE A 106 -13.59 18.98 -18.63
C ILE A 106 -13.55 20.51 -18.72
N ASP A 107 -13.88 21.17 -17.62
CA ASP A 107 -13.78 22.61 -17.45
C ASP A 107 -12.59 22.97 -16.57
N ILE A 108 -11.82 23.97 -16.98
CA ILE A 108 -10.77 24.60 -16.16
C ILE A 108 -11.13 26.06 -15.92
N HIS A 109 -11.31 26.46 -14.67
CA HIS A 109 -11.63 27.83 -14.29
C HIS A 109 -10.44 28.78 -14.52
N ARG A 110 -10.73 30.02 -14.91
CA ARG A 110 -9.74 31.07 -15.19
C ARG A 110 -8.83 31.39 -14.02
N ASP A 111 -9.34 31.22 -12.81
CA ASP A 111 -8.67 31.56 -11.55
C ASP A 111 -7.93 30.37 -10.91
N ILE A 112 -7.69 29.29 -11.67
CA ILE A 112 -6.88 28.17 -11.22
C ILE A 112 -5.51 28.66 -10.70
N LYS A 113 -5.15 28.22 -9.50
CA LYS A 113 -3.87 28.57 -8.86
C LYS A 113 -2.74 27.65 -9.35
N ALA A 114 -1.49 28.06 -9.10
CA ALA A 114 -0.33 27.24 -9.47
C ALA A 114 -0.34 25.86 -8.80
N ASP A 115 -0.70 25.80 -7.52
CA ASP A 115 -0.75 24.52 -6.78
C ASP A 115 -1.90 23.63 -7.25
N GLU A 116 -3.07 24.22 -7.56
CA GLU A 116 -4.20 23.50 -8.15
C GLU A 116 -3.87 22.96 -9.55
N ALA A 117 -3.19 23.73 -10.38
CA ALA A 117 -2.71 23.27 -11.69
C ALA A 117 -1.74 22.09 -11.54
N ARG A 118 -0.83 22.13 -10.56
CA ARG A 118 0.08 21.00 -10.27
C ARG A 118 -0.70 19.76 -9.86
N LEU A 119 -1.64 19.89 -8.93
CA LEU A 119 -2.48 18.77 -8.49
C LEU A 119 -3.26 18.17 -9.65
N PHE A 120 -3.87 19.02 -10.49
CA PHE A 120 -4.59 18.60 -11.68
C PHE A 120 -3.72 17.77 -12.64
N PHE A 121 -2.55 18.29 -13.05
CA PHE A 121 -1.68 17.56 -13.97
C PHE A 121 -1.09 16.31 -13.31
N GLY A 122 -0.71 16.38 -12.03
CA GLY A 122 -0.19 15.24 -11.28
C GLY A 122 -1.18 14.08 -11.20
N GLU A 123 -2.44 14.38 -10.90
CA GLU A 123 -3.49 13.36 -10.81
C GLU A 123 -3.80 12.75 -12.19
N ILE A 124 -3.95 13.58 -13.23
CA ILE A 124 -4.18 13.10 -14.60
C ILE A 124 -3.02 12.22 -15.11
N ILE A 125 -1.77 12.60 -14.83
CA ILE A 125 -0.58 11.81 -15.18
C ILE A 125 -0.55 10.48 -14.42
N SER A 126 -0.78 10.53 -13.11
CA SER A 126 -0.80 9.35 -12.23
C SER A 126 -1.85 8.33 -12.72
N GLN A 127 -3.06 8.80 -13.01
CA GLN A 127 -4.16 7.97 -13.49
C GLN A 127 -3.88 7.39 -14.89
N ASN A 128 -3.35 8.18 -15.82
CA ASN A 128 -2.96 7.68 -17.14
C ASN A 128 -1.83 6.63 -17.05
N THR A 129 -0.88 6.80 -16.14
CA THR A 129 0.20 5.83 -15.90
C THR A 129 -0.36 4.52 -15.32
N LYS A 130 -1.32 4.61 -14.39
CA LYS A 130 -2.01 3.43 -13.84
C LYS A 130 -2.78 2.66 -14.90
N ILE A 131 -3.53 3.34 -15.79
CA ILE A 131 -4.22 2.69 -16.91
C ILE A 131 -3.22 1.95 -17.80
N ARG A 132 -2.14 2.62 -18.20
CA ARG A 132 -1.14 2.01 -19.09
C ARG A 132 -0.42 0.82 -18.46
N ALA A 133 -0.31 0.80 -17.13
CA ALA A 133 0.31 -0.29 -16.39
C ALA A 133 -0.67 -1.45 -16.06
N CYS A 134 -1.98 -1.19 -16.02
CA CYS A 134 -2.97 -2.21 -15.67
C CYS A 134 -3.23 -3.14 -16.85
N ARG A 135 -3.20 -4.46 -16.61
CA ARG A 135 -3.56 -5.49 -17.59
C ARG A 135 -5.03 -5.91 -17.51
N ASP A 136 -5.71 -5.53 -16.43
CA ASP A 136 -7.08 -5.92 -16.13
C ASP A 136 -8.02 -4.70 -16.13
N PHE A 137 -9.33 -4.94 -16.28
CA PHE A 137 -10.35 -3.89 -16.26
C PHE A 137 -10.46 -3.26 -14.87
N SER A 138 -9.90 -2.05 -14.70
CA SER A 138 -10.01 -1.27 -13.48
C SER A 138 -10.97 -0.10 -13.65
N LYS A 139 -12.01 0.00 -12.80
CA LYS A 139 -12.85 1.20 -12.74
C LYS A 139 -12.02 2.40 -12.28
N MET A 140 -11.82 3.37 -13.17
CA MET A 140 -11.10 4.59 -12.84
C MET A 140 -11.98 5.53 -12.00
N ILE A 141 -11.42 6.04 -10.90
CA ILE A 141 -12.03 7.09 -10.10
C ILE A 141 -11.00 8.20 -9.94
N ILE A 142 -11.25 9.35 -10.56
CA ILE A 142 -10.44 10.56 -10.41
C ILE A 142 -11.02 11.34 -9.21
N THR A 143 -10.40 11.23 -8.04
CA THR A 143 -10.96 11.78 -6.78
C THR A 143 -10.37 13.11 -6.35
N GLU A 144 -9.14 13.43 -6.77
CA GLU A 144 -8.36 14.56 -6.23
C GLU A 144 -8.23 15.70 -7.24
N LEU A 145 -9.34 16.11 -7.85
CA LEU A 145 -9.35 17.30 -8.71
C LEU A 145 -9.56 18.56 -7.86
N PRO A 146 -8.83 19.66 -8.13
CA PRO A 146 -9.08 20.93 -7.48
C PRO A 146 -10.48 21.45 -7.86
N GLU A 147 -11.11 22.24 -6.98
CA GLU A 147 -12.45 22.79 -7.21
C GLU A 147 -12.57 23.64 -8.49
N THR A 148 -11.43 24.18 -8.95
CA THR A 148 -11.29 24.95 -10.19
C THR A 148 -11.27 24.09 -11.45
N VAL A 149 -11.26 22.76 -11.32
CA VAL A 149 -11.33 21.82 -12.44
C VAL A 149 -12.51 20.87 -12.25
N LYS A 150 -13.44 20.87 -13.20
CA LYS A 150 -14.65 20.03 -13.14
C LYS A 150 -14.73 19.12 -14.35
N ILE A 151 -14.69 17.81 -14.12
CA ILE A 151 -15.06 16.85 -15.16
C ILE A 151 -16.59 16.81 -15.22
N ARG A 152 -17.15 17.22 -16.35
CA ARG A 152 -18.61 17.26 -16.53
C ARG A 152 -19.17 15.91 -16.90
N GLN A 153 -18.44 15.12 -17.68
CA GLN A 153 -18.89 13.83 -18.19
C GLN A 153 -17.70 12.87 -18.31
N ILE A 154 -17.94 11.62 -17.88
CA ILE A 154 -17.06 10.47 -18.05
C ILE A 154 -17.92 9.40 -18.72
N ASN A 155 -17.48 8.90 -19.88
CA ASN A 155 -18.17 7.79 -20.52
C ASN A 155 -17.69 6.48 -19.88
N PHE A 156 -18.58 5.73 -19.24
CA PHE A 156 -18.25 4.35 -18.86
C PHE A 156 -18.37 3.50 -20.11
N VAL A 157 -17.23 3.11 -20.69
CA VAL A 157 -17.21 2.12 -21.77
C VAL A 157 -17.48 0.75 -21.13
N SER A 158 -18.75 0.35 -21.07
CA SER A 158 -19.07 -1.09 -21.12
C SER A 158 -18.66 -1.55 -22.51
N GLY A 159 -17.83 -2.59 -22.62
CA GLY A 159 -17.24 -3.03 -23.89
C GLY A 159 -18.25 -3.01 -25.04
N ASP A 160 -17.89 -2.31 -26.11
CA ASP A 160 -18.70 -2.14 -27.31
C ASP A 160 -19.10 -3.51 -27.88
N ALA A 161 -20.39 -3.83 -27.81
CA ALA A 161 -21.04 -4.56 -28.89
C ALA A 161 -21.40 -3.53 -29.96
N VAL A 162 -21.05 -3.84 -31.20
CA VAL A 162 -21.21 -3.02 -32.40
C VAL A 162 -22.61 -2.42 -32.48
N ASP A 163 -22.66 -1.08 -32.42
CA ASP A 163 -23.86 -0.29 -32.62
C ASP A 163 -24.29 -0.42 -34.09
N THR A 164 -25.31 -1.25 -34.35
CA THR A 164 -26.05 -1.21 -35.61
C THR A 164 -27.22 -0.27 -35.40
N GLY A 165 -27.15 0.87 -36.09
CA GLY A 165 -28.00 2.02 -35.85
C GLY A 165 -29.50 1.74 -35.89
N GLY A 166 -30.19 2.38 -34.97
CA GLY A 166 -31.63 2.57 -35.00
C GLY A 166 -31.98 3.69 -34.04
N GLU A 167 -32.42 4.82 -34.57
CA GLU A 167 -33.03 5.88 -33.77
C GLU A 167 -34.20 5.31 -32.98
N SER A 168 -34.05 5.13 -31.67
CA SER A 168 -35.20 5.05 -30.78
C SER A 168 -34.93 5.77 -29.48
N LYS A 169 -35.64 6.88 -29.30
CA LYS A 169 -36.03 7.36 -27.98
C LYS A 169 -36.79 6.24 -27.29
N ASP A 170 -36.21 5.59 -26.29
CA ASP A 170 -36.95 5.22 -25.09
C ASP A 170 -36.03 4.71 -23.98
N THR A 171 -36.26 5.27 -22.79
CA THR A 171 -35.72 4.78 -21.52
C THR A 171 -36.37 3.44 -21.18
N SER A 172 -35.85 2.33 -21.69
CA SER A 172 -36.25 1.00 -21.26
C SER A 172 -35.24 0.42 -20.28
N ARG A 173 -35.74 0.12 -19.07
CA ARG A 173 -35.03 -0.64 -18.05
C ARG A 173 -34.83 -2.08 -18.53
N PRO A 174 -33.76 -2.78 -18.12
CA PRO A 174 -33.55 -4.16 -18.51
C PRO A 174 -34.67 -5.06 -17.95
N THR A 175 -35.40 -5.73 -18.84
CA THR A 175 -36.40 -6.78 -18.54
C THR A 175 -35.71 -8.12 -18.27
N LEU A 176 -36.40 -9.09 -17.63
CA LEU A 176 -35.90 -10.48 -17.48
C LEU A 176 -35.52 -11.08 -18.83
N GLU A 177 -36.24 -10.72 -19.89
CA GLU A 177 -35.90 -11.12 -21.25
C GLU A 177 -34.53 -10.59 -21.70
N TYR A 178 -34.12 -9.39 -21.27
CA TYR A 178 -32.78 -8.86 -21.53
C TYR A 178 -31.70 -9.68 -20.79
N LEU A 179 -31.97 -10.11 -19.55
CA LEU A 179 -31.05 -10.99 -18.80
C LEU A 179 -30.92 -12.37 -19.48
N LEU A 180 -32.04 -12.96 -19.89
CA LEU A 180 -32.05 -14.25 -20.59
C LEU A 180 -31.41 -14.14 -21.99
N SER A 181 -31.60 -13.00 -22.67
CA SER A 181 -30.95 -12.71 -23.95
C SER A 181 -29.44 -12.52 -23.78
N SER A 182 -29.00 -11.84 -22.73
CA SER A 182 -27.57 -11.70 -22.37
C SER A 182 -26.93 -13.07 -22.06
N LEU A 183 -27.67 -13.96 -21.41
CA LEU A 183 -27.22 -15.34 -21.14
C LEU A 183 -27.17 -16.19 -22.43
N MET A 184 -28.11 -16.01 -23.38
CA MET A 184 -28.01 -16.61 -24.72
C MET A 184 -26.77 -16.11 -25.47
N GLU A 185 -26.51 -14.80 -25.45
CA GLU A 185 -25.38 -14.18 -26.15
C GLU A 185 -24.02 -14.67 -25.60
N ARG A 186 -23.99 -15.13 -24.34
CA ARG A 186 -22.81 -15.77 -23.71
C ARG A 186 -22.67 -17.27 -24.00
N GLY A 187 -23.48 -17.81 -24.91
CA GLY A 187 -23.34 -19.18 -25.40
C GLY A 187 -24.04 -20.24 -24.54
N ILE A 188 -24.98 -19.85 -23.67
CA ILE A 188 -25.81 -20.81 -22.93
C ILE A 188 -26.89 -21.36 -23.87
N PRO A 189 -27.00 -22.70 -24.03
CA PRO A 189 -28.00 -23.31 -24.91
C PRO A 189 -29.43 -23.10 -24.38
N GLU A 190 -30.39 -23.00 -25.31
CA GLU A 190 -31.80 -22.66 -25.04
C GLU A 190 -32.48 -23.63 -24.06
N GLU A 191 -32.09 -24.90 -24.08
CA GLU A 191 -32.54 -25.92 -23.12
C GLU A 191 -32.17 -25.54 -21.68
N MET A 192 -31.00 -24.95 -21.44
CA MET A 192 -30.57 -24.52 -20.11
C MET A 192 -31.28 -23.26 -19.63
N LEU A 193 -31.68 -22.39 -20.55
CA LEU A 193 -32.47 -21.21 -20.21
C LEU A 193 -33.88 -21.59 -19.77
N SER A 194 -34.45 -22.66 -20.33
CA SER A 194 -35.72 -23.23 -19.84
C SER A 194 -35.59 -23.76 -18.41
N ILE A 195 -34.44 -24.38 -18.07
CA ILE A 195 -34.16 -24.87 -16.72
C ILE A 195 -33.96 -23.70 -15.74
N CYS A 196 -33.21 -22.67 -16.12
CA CYS A 196 -33.09 -21.44 -15.31
C CYS A 196 -34.44 -20.75 -15.10
N ARG A 197 -35.31 -20.75 -16.12
CA ARG A 197 -36.68 -20.23 -16.02
C ARG A 197 -37.52 -21.04 -15.04
N GLN A 198 -37.54 -22.37 -15.17
CA GLN A 198 -38.22 -23.27 -14.23
C GLN A 198 -37.70 -23.12 -12.78
N LEU A 199 -36.39 -22.91 -12.62
CA LEU A 199 -35.77 -22.75 -11.31
C LEU A 199 -36.17 -21.42 -10.68
N LEU A 200 -36.16 -20.32 -11.43
CA LEU A 200 -36.66 -19.01 -10.98
C LEU A 200 -38.16 -19.04 -10.63
N GLU A 201 -38.97 -19.74 -11.43
CA GLU A 201 -40.39 -19.97 -11.14
C GLU A 201 -40.59 -20.83 -9.87
N SER A 202 -39.79 -21.89 -9.68
CA SER A 202 -39.86 -22.74 -8.49
C SER A 202 -39.42 -22.02 -7.19
N VAL A 203 -38.47 -21.08 -7.31
CA VAL A 203 -38.00 -20.23 -6.20
C VAL A 203 -39.09 -19.26 -5.78
N GLN A 204 -39.86 -18.73 -6.73
CA GLN A 204 -41.02 -17.90 -6.45
C GLN A 204 -42.10 -18.68 -5.67
N ASP A 205 -42.38 -19.93 -6.07
CA ASP A 205 -43.32 -20.83 -5.39
C ASP A 205 -42.88 -21.27 -3.97
N THR A 206 -41.56 -21.29 -3.70
CA THR A 206 -41.02 -21.65 -2.38
C THR A 206 -40.87 -20.46 -1.44
N LEU A 207 -40.61 -19.26 -1.95
CA LEU A 207 -40.62 -18.00 -1.19
C LEU A 207 -42.01 -17.70 -0.59
N GLU A 208 -43.10 -18.03 -1.29
CA GLU A 208 -44.45 -17.86 -0.75
C GLU A 208 -44.77 -18.82 0.42
N LYS A 209 -43.94 -19.87 0.65
CA LYS A 209 -44.24 -20.97 1.57
C LYS A 209 -43.35 -21.07 2.81
N ARG A 210 -42.25 -20.30 2.93
CA ARG A 210 -41.31 -20.40 4.08
C ARG A 210 -40.94 -19.04 4.66
N GLN A 211 -41.06 -18.91 5.99
CA GLN A 211 -40.42 -17.84 6.78
C GLN A 211 -39.11 -18.37 7.35
N LEU A 212 -37.98 -17.71 7.07
CA LEU A 212 -36.64 -18.08 7.52
C LEU A 212 -35.98 -16.89 8.24
N ASP A 213 -35.20 -17.19 9.29
CA ASP A 213 -34.45 -16.24 10.11
C ASP A 213 -33.14 -15.80 9.42
N ASN A 214 -32.98 -14.47 9.23
CA ASN A 214 -31.89 -13.85 8.46
C ASN A 214 -30.86 -13.15 9.36
N SER A 215 -29.78 -13.84 9.75
CA SER A 215 -28.68 -13.23 10.51
C SER A 215 -27.29 -13.58 9.98
N ALA A 216 -27.11 -13.63 8.67
CA ALA A 216 -25.80 -13.53 8.03
C ALA A 216 -26.03 -13.31 6.54
N LEU A 217 -25.50 -12.21 5.99
CA LEU A 217 -25.08 -12.00 4.59
C LEU A 217 -25.19 -10.50 4.28
N THR A 218 -24.05 -9.83 4.09
CA THR A 218 -23.98 -8.43 3.65
C THR A 218 -23.31 -8.34 2.29
N SER A 219 -23.90 -7.49 1.43
CA SER A 219 -23.56 -7.15 0.04
C SER A 219 -23.63 -8.30 -0.98
N VAL A 220 -24.79 -8.43 -1.64
CA VAL A 220 -24.97 -9.26 -2.83
C VAL A 220 -25.41 -8.37 -3.98
N THR A 221 -24.75 -8.51 -5.13
CA THR A 221 -25.01 -7.73 -6.34
C THR A 221 -25.69 -8.59 -7.42
N TRP A 222 -26.27 -7.96 -8.45
CA TRP A 222 -26.83 -8.70 -9.59
C TRP A 222 -25.78 -9.53 -10.35
N GLU A 223 -24.50 -9.13 -10.31
CA GLU A 223 -23.39 -9.92 -10.84
C GLU A 223 -23.18 -11.23 -10.06
N ASP A 224 -23.46 -11.24 -8.75
CA ASP A 224 -23.37 -12.45 -7.93
C ASP A 224 -24.52 -13.42 -8.23
N VAL A 225 -25.72 -12.88 -8.48
CA VAL A 225 -26.87 -13.65 -8.95
C VAL A 225 -26.62 -14.23 -10.35
N GLU A 226 -26.05 -13.42 -11.25
CA GLU A 226 -25.70 -13.86 -12.60
C GLU A 226 -24.59 -14.93 -12.58
N ARG A 227 -23.54 -14.75 -11.75
CA ARG A 227 -22.48 -15.75 -11.55
C ARG A 227 -23.00 -17.05 -10.94
N LEU A 228 -23.94 -16.96 -10.00
CA LEU A 228 -24.58 -18.14 -9.41
C LEU A 228 -25.41 -18.90 -10.44
N LEU A 229 -26.20 -18.19 -11.27
CA LEU A 229 -26.96 -18.79 -12.36
C LEU A 229 -26.04 -19.40 -13.43
N PHE A 230 -24.92 -18.75 -13.74
CA PHE A 230 -23.94 -19.25 -14.68
C PHE A 230 -23.23 -20.51 -14.17
N GLY A 231 -22.79 -20.51 -12.90
CA GLY A 231 -22.19 -21.67 -12.26
C GLY A 231 -23.16 -22.86 -12.15
N LEU A 232 -24.45 -22.58 -11.94
CA LEU A 232 -25.51 -23.59 -12.00
C LEU A 232 -25.66 -24.18 -13.40
N ALA A 233 -25.66 -23.35 -14.45
CA ALA A 233 -25.75 -23.81 -15.83
C ALA A 233 -24.55 -24.68 -16.23
N GLU A 234 -23.31 -24.27 -15.95
CA GLU A 234 -22.11 -25.06 -16.23
C GLU A 234 -22.08 -26.40 -15.46
N PHE A 235 -22.54 -26.39 -14.20
CA PHE A 235 -22.61 -27.60 -13.37
C PHE A 235 -23.66 -28.59 -13.88
N ILE A 236 -24.81 -28.12 -14.36
CA ILE A 236 -25.82 -28.97 -15.00
C ILE A 236 -25.26 -29.58 -16.30
N GLN A 237 -24.43 -28.81 -17.03
CA GLN A 237 -23.83 -29.26 -18.29
C GLN A 237 -22.80 -30.37 -18.10
N SER A 238 -22.06 -30.30 -16.99
CA SER A 238 -21.10 -31.33 -16.58
C SER A 238 -21.80 -32.55 -15.97
N SER A 239 -22.88 -32.35 -15.21
CA SER A 239 -23.63 -33.45 -14.57
C SER A 239 -24.42 -34.32 -15.55
N HIS A 240 -24.95 -33.75 -16.63
CA HIS A 240 -25.59 -34.53 -17.70
C HIS A 240 -24.64 -35.47 -18.46
N LYS A 241 -23.31 -35.24 -18.36
CA LYS A 241 -22.30 -36.14 -18.96
C LYS A 241 -22.01 -37.37 -18.11
N ASP A 242 -22.28 -37.33 -16.79
CA ASP A 242 -21.90 -38.39 -15.85
C ASP A 242 -23.05 -39.36 -15.48
N GLY A 243 -24.25 -39.19 -16.04
CA GLY A 243 -25.33 -40.18 -15.97
C GLY A 243 -25.86 -40.52 -14.57
N SER A 244 -25.47 -39.78 -13.52
CA SER A 244 -25.98 -40.00 -12.17
C SER A 244 -27.25 -39.17 -11.93
N GLU A 245 -28.41 -39.77 -12.17
CA GLU A 245 -29.71 -39.22 -11.77
C GLU A 245 -29.84 -39.27 -10.24
N LYS A 246 -29.50 -38.17 -9.56
CA LYS A 246 -29.98 -37.91 -8.19
C LYS A 246 -30.90 -36.69 -8.21
N PRO A 247 -31.99 -36.69 -7.43
CA PRO A 247 -32.99 -35.62 -7.48
C PRO A 247 -32.37 -34.25 -7.12
N LEU A 248 -32.78 -33.24 -7.88
CA LEU A 248 -32.32 -31.85 -7.83
C LEU A 248 -32.57 -31.13 -6.48
N GLU A 249 -33.25 -31.74 -5.53
CA GLU A 249 -33.64 -31.06 -4.28
C GLU A 249 -32.62 -31.26 -3.14
N GLU A 250 -31.82 -32.33 -3.15
CA GLU A 250 -30.91 -32.66 -2.03
C GLU A 250 -29.50 -32.07 -2.15
N ARG A 251 -29.15 -31.45 -3.29
CA ARG A 251 -27.77 -31.01 -3.58
C ARG A 251 -27.54 -29.51 -3.72
N TYR A 252 -28.59 -28.69 -3.72
CA TYR A 252 -28.43 -27.27 -4.01
C TYR A 252 -28.80 -26.41 -2.80
N ASN A 253 -27.97 -25.39 -2.57
CA ASN A 253 -28.26 -24.27 -1.67
C ASN A 253 -29.37 -23.39 -2.26
N ILE A 254 -30.54 -23.95 -2.54
CA ILE A 254 -31.78 -23.19 -2.77
C ILE A 254 -32.01 -22.27 -1.57
N ASP A 255 -31.65 -22.72 -0.37
CA ASP A 255 -31.64 -21.91 0.84
C ASP A 255 -30.71 -20.68 0.77
N ALA A 256 -29.59 -20.72 0.02
CA ALA A 256 -28.74 -19.54 -0.17
C ALA A 256 -29.35 -18.55 -1.17
N LEU A 257 -29.98 -19.04 -2.24
CA LEU A 257 -30.64 -18.19 -3.24
C LEU A 257 -31.90 -17.52 -2.65
N ILE A 258 -32.65 -18.27 -1.82
CA ILE A 258 -33.76 -17.75 -1.00
C ILE A 258 -33.23 -16.78 0.07
N ALA A 259 -32.15 -17.08 0.78
CA ALA A 259 -31.57 -16.16 1.78
C ALA A 259 -31.10 -14.84 1.14
N ILE A 260 -30.54 -14.87 -0.07
CA ILE A 260 -30.14 -13.68 -0.83
C ILE A 260 -31.36 -12.83 -1.21
N LEU A 261 -32.41 -13.46 -1.72
CA LEU A 261 -33.65 -12.76 -2.09
C LEU A 261 -34.40 -12.21 -0.87
N THR A 262 -34.33 -12.90 0.27
CA THR A 262 -34.98 -12.49 1.52
C THR A 262 -34.17 -11.41 2.26
N ALA A 263 -32.84 -11.45 2.20
CA ALA A 263 -31.96 -10.39 2.75
C ALA A 263 -32.10 -9.06 1.98
N LEU A 264 -32.55 -9.10 0.73
CA LEU A 264 -32.88 -7.90 -0.05
C LEU A 264 -34.19 -7.21 0.40
N ASP A 265 -35.07 -7.92 1.12
CA ASP A 265 -36.39 -7.42 1.57
C ASP A 265 -36.40 -6.91 3.04
N ASP A 266 -35.21 -6.68 3.65
CA ASP A 266 -35.06 -6.33 5.07
C ASP A 266 -35.74 -4.98 5.44
N PRO A 267 -36.68 -4.96 6.42
CA PRO A 267 -37.37 -3.75 6.87
C PRO A 267 -36.47 -2.68 7.52
N ASN A 268 -35.15 -2.91 7.69
CA ASN A 268 -34.21 -1.92 8.24
C ASN A 268 -33.31 -1.21 7.21
N ALA A 269 -33.42 -1.51 5.90
CA ALA A 269 -32.63 -0.82 4.87
C ALA A 269 -32.94 0.70 4.74
N ASP A 270 -31.99 1.50 4.26
CA ASP A 270 -32.13 2.94 4.01
C ASP A 270 -33.34 3.24 3.09
N ALA A 271 -34.02 4.37 3.27
CA ALA A 271 -35.25 4.74 2.58
C ALA A 271 -35.11 4.74 1.06
N GLN A 272 -33.92 5.05 0.54
CA GLN A 272 -33.61 5.04 -0.88
C GLN A 272 -33.45 3.61 -1.44
N SER A 273 -32.84 2.71 -0.66
CA SER A 273 -32.72 1.28 -0.97
C SER A 273 -34.07 0.58 -0.87
N LYS A 274 -34.89 0.90 0.14
CA LYS A 274 -36.29 0.46 0.24
C LYS A 274 -37.13 0.90 -0.95
N GLN A 275 -36.94 2.11 -1.45
CA GLN A 275 -37.69 2.60 -2.61
C GLN A 275 -37.20 1.96 -3.92
N ALA A 276 -35.92 1.61 -4.04
CA ALA A 276 -35.37 0.90 -5.19
C ALA A 276 -35.80 -0.59 -5.22
N VAL A 277 -35.77 -1.26 -4.06
CA VAL A 277 -36.20 -2.65 -3.89
C VAL A 277 -37.71 -2.79 -4.01
N LYS A 278 -38.50 -1.93 -3.36
CA LYS A 278 -39.97 -1.94 -3.50
C LYS A 278 -40.40 -1.63 -4.93
N LYS A 279 -39.62 -0.83 -5.68
CA LYS A 279 -39.80 -0.66 -7.12
C LYS A 279 -39.37 -1.91 -7.91
N ALA A 280 -38.32 -2.63 -7.53
CA ALA A 280 -37.87 -3.84 -8.23
C ALA A 280 -38.81 -5.04 -7.99
N VAL A 281 -39.30 -5.21 -6.76
CA VAL A 281 -40.29 -6.24 -6.40
C VAL A 281 -41.65 -5.92 -6.99
N ASN A 282 -42.13 -4.66 -6.94
CA ASN A 282 -43.36 -4.28 -7.64
C ASN A 282 -43.22 -4.44 -9.16
N LEU A 283 -42.04 -4.20 -9.73
CA LEU A 283 -41.79 -4.39 -11.16
C LEU A 283 -41.70 -5.87 -11.54
N LEU A 284 -41.29 -6.76 -10.63
CA LEU A 284 -41.42 -8.22 -10.80
C LEU A 284 -42.87 -8.70 -10.66
N ILE A 285 -43.66 -8.10 -9.77
CA ILE A 285 -45.10 -8.40 -9.58
C ILE A 285 -45.93 -7.87 -10.75
N ASP A 286 -45.62 -6.68 -11.28
CA ASP A 286 -46.29 -6.06 -12.42
C ASP A 286 -45.93 -6.74 -13.76
N VAL A 287 -44.74 -7.35 -13.86
CA VAL A 287 -44.31 -8.12 -15.04
C VAL A 287 -44.90 -9.54 -15.05
N THR A 288 -45.21 -10.11 -13.88
CA THR A 288 -45.83 -11.44 -13.77
C THR A 288 -47.36 -11.41 -13.83
N LYS A 289 -47.99 -10.30 -13.42
CA LYS A 289 -49.44 -10.09 -13.56
C LYS A 289 -49.71 -9.21 -14.78
N GLY A 290 -49.99 -9.85 -15.92
CA GLY A 290 -50.48 -9.15 -17.12
C GLY A 290 -51.66 -8.21 -16.82
N PRO A 291 -51.89 -7.19 -17.67
CA PRO A 291 -52.58 -5.97 -17.28
C PRO A 291 -54.07 -6.19 -17.04
N VAL A 292 -54.56 -5.74 -15.89
CA VAL A 292 -56.00 -5.54 -15.61
C VAL A 292 -56.16 -4.12 -15.04
N PRO A 293 -57.18 -3.36 -15.46
CA PRO A 293 -57.15 -1.90 -15.44
C PRO A 293 -57.47 -1.28 -14.08
N GLU A 294 -57.04 -0.02 -13.97
CA GLU A 294 -57.17 0.94 -12.88
C GLU A 294 -58.52 0.92 -12.16
N THR A 295 -58.47 1.09 -10.83
CA THR A 295 -59.49 1.90 -10.13
C THR A 295 -58.89 2.61 -8.92
N GLN A 296 -59.38 3.83 -8.74
CA GLN A 296 -58.95 4.91 -7.87
C GLN A 296 -59.12 4.68 -6.36
N GLU A 297 -58.36 5.52 -5.63
CA GLU A 297 -58.76 6.32 -4.46
C GLU A 297 -58.49 5.84 -3.02
N ASP A 298 -57.95 6.83 -2.29
CA ASP A 298 -58.10 7.20 -0.88
C ASP A 298 -57.21 6.61 0.24
N ALA A 299 -56.44 7.54 0.82
CA ALA A 299 -55.96 7.55 2.22
C ALA A 299 -57.17 7.68 3.19
N PRO A 300 -57.10 7.41 4.53
CA PRO A 300 -56.09 8.00 5.43
C PRO A 300 -55.74 7.25 6.76
N GLN A 301 -54.73 7.80 7.46
CA GLN A 301 -54.52 7.92 8.93
C GLN A 301 -54.62 6.69 9.86
N SER A 302 -53.59 6.51 10.72
CA SER A 302 -53.80 6.46 12.19
C SER A 302 -52.52 6.64 13.02
N ASP A 303 -52.66 7.45 14.07
CA ASP A 303 -51.79 7.66 15.24
C ASP A 303 -51.38 6.40 16.01
N LYS A 304 -50.22 6.49 16.70
CA LYS A 304 -50.01 6.28 18.17
C LYS A 304 -48.51 6.38 18.49
N SER A 305 -48.03 7.45 19.12
CA SER A 305 -48.00 7.67 20.59
C SER A 305 -47.00 6.79 21.33
N LEU A 306 -45.79 7.31 21.59
CA LEU A 306 -45.02 7.08 22.83
C LEU A 306 -44.20 8.36 23.17
N ARG A 307 -44.54 9.00 24.29
CA ARG A 307 -43.69 9.93 25.09
C ARG A 307 -43.45 9.23 26.47
N PRO A 308 -42.56 9.67 27.38
CA PRO A 308 -41.69 10.87 27.38
C PRO A 308 -40.24 10.63 27.88
N ARG A 309 -39.33 11.55 27.56
CA ARG A 309 -38.35 12.07 28.55
C ARG A 309 -38.10 13.55 28.23
N ASP A 310 -38.26 14.35 29.27
CA ASP A 310 -38.15 15.81 29.39
C ASP A 310 -37.57 16.53 28.17
N ARG A 311 -38.46 16.94 27.27
CA ARG A 311 -38.18 18.01 26.31
C ARG A 311 -38.43 19.32 27.03
N VAL A 312 -37.37 20.09 27.23
CA VAL A 312 -37.50 21.54 27.39
C VAL A 312 -38.08 22.02 26.06
N ASP A 313 -39.36 22.38 26.05
CA ASP A 313 -40.01 22.98 24.89
C ASP A 313 -39.49 24.41 24.73
N ILE A 314 -38.26 24.54 24.22
CA ILE A 314 -37.76 25.81 23.70
C ILE A 314 -38.47 26.01 22.37
N SER A 315 -39.36 27.00 22.31
CA SER A 315 -40.02 27.35 21.05
C SER A 315 -38.96 27.76 20.02
N ILE A 316 -39.22 27.53 18.73
CA ILE A 316 -38.31 27.97 17.65
C ILE A 316 -38.06 29.48 17.74
N GLY A 317 -38.98 30.24 18.33
CA GLY A 317 -38.81 31.67 18.63
C GLY A 317 -37.79 31.93 19.74
N GLU A 318 -37.83 31.19 20.84
CA GLU A 318 -36.85 31.27 21.94
C GLU A 318 -35.47 30.80 21.49
N LEU A 319 -35.39 29.73 20.69
CA LEU A 319 -34.13 29.21 20.16
C LEU A 319 -33.47 30.23 19.19
N LYS A 320 -34.28 30.92 18.39
CA LYS A 320 -33.80 32.04 17.56
C LYS A 320 -33.36 33.24 18.40
N GLN A 321 -34.05 33.54 19.50
CA GLN A 321 -33.63 34.61 20.40
C GLN A 321 -32.35 34.26 21.16
N GLU A 322 -32.16 33.00 21.56
CA GLU A 322 -30.93 32.50 22.18
C GLU A 322 -29.74 32.49 21.22
N ILE A 323 -29.96 32.09 19.96
CA ILE A 323 -28.93 32.19 18.92
C ILE A 323 -28.56 33.67 18.67
N LEU A 324 -29.55 34.57 18.63
CA LEU A 324 -29.30 36.01 18.46
C LEU A 324 -28.65 36.66 19.68
N THR A 325 -28.92 36.19 20.90
CA THR A 325 -28.21 36.66 22.10
C THR A 325 -26.78 36.12 22.15
N LEU A 326 -26.52 34.89 21.69
CA LEU A 326 -25.17 34.33 21.54
C LEU A 326 -24.34 35.05 20.47
N GLU A 327 -24.94 35.40 19.33
CA GLU A 327 -24.29 36.20 18.27
C GLU A 327 -23.92 37.62 18.75
N ARG A 328 -24.76 38.23 19.61
CA ARG A 328 -24.49 39.56 20.18
C ARG A 328 -23.37 39.60 21.21
N HIS A 329 -23.02 38.47 21.82
CA HIS A 329 -22.01 38.44 22.88
C HIS A 329 -20.58 38.22 22.39
N HIS A 330 -20.31 38.12 21.08
CA HIS A 330 -18.95 37.85 20.56
C HIS A 330 -18.21 36.74 21.31
N ILE A 331 -18.94 35.77 21.87
CA ILE A 331 -18.32 34.53 22.32
C ILE A 331 -18.20 33.71 21.05
N ALA A 332 -17.15 33.99 20.29
CA ALA A 332 -16.61 33.04 19.34
C ALA A 332 -16.12 31.84 20.16
N VAL A 333 -17.06 30.96 20.55
CA VAL A 333 -16.70 29.59 20.87
C VAL A 333 -16.25 29.00 19.54
N PRO A 334 -14.98 28.60 19.38
CA PRO A 334 -14.53 27.92 18.18
C PRO A 334 -15.12 26.51 18.18
N LEU A 335 -16.43 26.42 17.94
CA LEU A 335 -17.11 25.16 17.65
C LEU A 335 -16.58 24.71 16.29
N PHE A 336 -15.85 23.60 16.28
CA PHE A 336 -15.24 22.94 15.11
C PHE A 336 -13.87 23.48 14.62
N GLN A 337 -12.95 23.79 15.53
CA GLN A 337 -11.57 23.36 15.24
C GLN A 337 -11.55 21.85 15.44
N ASN A 338 -11.71 21.05 14.37
CA ASN A 338 -11.48 19.61 14.44
C ASN A 338 -10.08 19.42 15.00
N THR A 339 -9.98 19.14 16.30
CA THR A 339 -8.68 18.97 16.92
C THR A 339 -8.11 17.67 16.34
N ARG A 340 -6.83 17.68 15.94
CA ARG A 340 -6.16 16.47 15.43
C ARG A 340 -6.32 15.28 16.38
N SER A 341 -6.50 15.54 17.69
CA SER A 341 -6.90 14.56 18.71
C SER A 341 -8.23 13.86 18.43
N GLU A 342 -9.27 14.59 18.04
CA GLU A 342 -10.57 14.01 17.63
C GLU A 342 -10.42 13.20 16.36
N GLN A 343 -9.69 13.73 15.36
CA GLN A 343 -9.43 13.01 14.12
C GLN A 343 -8.73 11.67 14.40
N LEU A 344 -7.66 11.67 15.19
CA LEU A 344 -6.96 10.44 15.59
C LEU A 344 -7.91 9.49 16.33
N SER A 345 -8.72 9.99 17.26
CA SER A 345 -9.69 9.16 17.99
C SER A 345 -10.68 8.46 17.04
N VAL A 346 -11.23 9.21 16.07
CA VAL A 346 -12.14 8.68 15.06
C VAL A 346 -11.44 7.64 14.19
N LEU A 347 -10.22 7.92 13.71
CA LEU A 347 -9.44 6.97 12.91
C LEU A 347 -9.17 5.67 13.69
N MET A 348 -8.80 5.76 14.97
CA MET A 348 -8.58 4.58 15.82
C MET A 348 -9.86 3.76 16.01
N VAL A 349 -11.03 4.40 16.17
CA VAL A 349 -12.32 3.71 16.26
C VAL A 349 -12.68 3.05 14.93
N MET A 350 -12.47 3.73 13.80
CA MET A 350 -12.73 3.18 12.47
C MET A 350 -11.89 1.93 12.19
N LEU A 351 -10.63 1.90 12.63
CA LEU A 351 -9.77 0.73 12.46
C LEU A 351 -10.28 -0.55 13.15
N ARG A 352 -11.19 -0.42 14.13
CA ARG A 352 -11.80 -1.58 14.81
C ARG A 352 -12.83 -2.30 13.94
N THR A 353 -13.54 -1.57 13.08
CA THR A 353 -14.57 -2.16 12.21
C THR A 353 -13.92 -2.76 10.96
N PRO A 354 -14.48 -3.83 10.38
CA PRO A 354 -13.97 -4.36 9.10
C PRO A 354 -14.16 -3.29 8.02
N LEU A 355 -13.06 -2.89 7.39
CA LEU A 355 -13.03 -1.82 6.40
C LEU A 355 -12.61 -2.37 5.05
N HIS A 356 -13.23 -1.84 3.98
CA HIS A 356 -12.75 -2.10 2.63
C HIS A 356 -11.38 -1.45 2.38
N VAL A 357 -10.59 -2.02 1.47
CA VAL A 357 -9.23 -1.57 1.12
C VAL A 357 -9.14 -0.06 0.87
N ARG A 358 -10.15 0.53 0.20
CA ARG A 358 -10.19 1.97 -0.06
C ARG A 358 -10.29 2.82 1.21
N ALA A 359 -11.09 2.39 2.18
CA ALA A 359 -11.21 3.09 3.45
C ALA A 359 -9.89 3.00 4.24
N LEU A 360 -9.21 1.86 4.19
CA LEU A 360 -7.89 1.68 4.80
C LEU A 360 -6.83 2.59 4.19
N LEU A 361 -6.81 2.74 2.86
CA LEU A 361 -5.91 3.69 2.18
C LEU A 361 -6.17 5.15 2.58
N ASN A 362 -7.45 5.53 2.71
CA ASN A 362 -7.82 6.87 3.18
C ASN A 362 -7.39 7.08 4.64
N ILE A 363 -7.54 6.08 5.49
CA ILE A 363 -7.10 6.12 6.88
C ILE A 363 -5.57 6.23 6.96
N GLN A 364 -4.83 5.45 6.15
CA GLN A 364 -3.37 5.54 6.09
C GLN A 364 -2.91 6.96 5.71
N ARG A 365 -3.53 7.57 4.70
CA ARG A 365 -3.24 8.97 4.32
C ARG A 365 -3.56 9.94 5.45
N ALA A 366 -4.71 9.77 6.12
CA ALA A 366 -5.07 10.61 7.25
C ALA A 366 -4.09 10.48 8.44
N PHE A 367 -3.56 9.28 8.69
CA PHE A 367 -2.49 9.09 9.68
C PHE A 367 -1.19 9.78 9.25
N LEU A 368 -0.79 9.65 7.99
CA LEU A 368 0.37 10.36 7.45
C LEU A 368 0.23 11.87 7.68
N ASP A 369 -0.93 12.44 7.34
CA ASP A 369 -1.23 13.86 7.56
C ASP A 369 -1.17 14.26 9.04
N CYS A 370 -1.69 13.42 9.94
CA CYS A 370 -1.58 13.64 11.38
C CYS A 370 -0.13 13.63 11.89
N PHE A 371 0.74 12.82 11.28
CA PHE A 371 2.15 12.65 11.68
C PHE A 371 3.13 13.58 10.96
N VAL A 372 2.67 14.43 10.04
CA VAL A 372 3.49 15.49 9.40
C VAL A 372 4.03 16.46 10.45
N THR A 373 3.27 16.71 11.52
CA THR A 373 3.67 17.61 12.62
C THR A 373 3.83 16.82 13.92
N ALA A 374 4.67 17.31 14.83
CA ALA A 374 4.90 16.65 16.12
C ALA A 374 3.58 16.42 16.87
N LEU A 375 3.38 15.19 17.37
CA LEU A 375 2.19 14.83 18.14
C LEU A 375 2.26 15.44 19.54
N ALA A 376 1.17 16.04 19.99
CA ALA A 376 1.02 16.48 21.36
C ALA A 376 0.85 15.29 22.30
N THR A 377 1.09 15.49 23.61
CA THR A 377 1.05 14.41 24.60
C THR A 377 -0.29 13.68 24.63
N ASN A 378 -1.41 14.40 24.52
CA ASN A 378 -2.75 13.81 24.48
C ASN A 378 -2.98 12.97 23.21
N GLU A 379 -2.49 13.41 22.06
CA GLU A 379 -2.61 12.68 20.79
C GLU A 379 -1.77 11.41 20.78
N TRP A 380 -0.56 11.47 21.36
CA TRP A 380 0.27 10.30 21.59
C TRP A 380 -0.45 9.27 22.45
N GLN A 381 -1.08 9.70 23.55
CA GLN A 381 -1.83 8.82 24.43
C GLN A 381 -3.05 8.19 23.73
N ILE A 382 -3.78 8.97 22.91
CA ILE A 382 -4.90 8.44 22.10
C ILE A 382 -4.40 7.32 21.17
N LEU A 383 -3.27 7.53 20.51
CA LEU A 383 -2.70 6.54 19.60
C LEU A 383 -2.25 5.27 20.35
N LEU A 384 -1.54 5.41 21.47
CA LEU A 384 -1.09 4.27 22.27
C LEU A 384 -2.28 3.47 22.83
N GLN A 385 -3.25 4.13 23.45
CA GLN A 385 -4.45 3.48 24.00
C GLN A 385 -5.29 2.85 22.90
N GLY A 386 -5.45 3.53 21.76
CA GLY A 386 -6.14 2.98 20.61
C GLY A 386 -5.45 1.73 20.10
N THR A 387 -4.12 1.74 19.94
CA THR A 387 -3.34 0.60 19.45
C THR A 387 -3.50 -0.59 20.39
N TRP A 388 -3.42 -0.37 21.70
CA TRP A 388 -3.66 -1.41 22.69
C TRP A 388 -5.09 -1.98 22.63
N GLN A 389 -6.10 -1.15 22.39
CA GLN A 389 -7.46 -1.65 22.16
C GLN A 389 -7.55 -2.50 20.88
N LEU A 390 -6.76 -2.20 19.84
CA LEU A 390 -6.71 -3.01 18.62
C LEU A 390 -6.13 -4.40 18.89
N PHE A 391 -5.08 -4.51 19.71
CA PHE A 391 -4.52 -5.81 20.13
C PHE A 391 -5.57 -6.74 20.76
N LYS A 392 -6.51 -6.15 21.52
CA LYS A 392 -7.55 -6.91 22.22
C LYS A 392 -8.77 -7.24 21.37
N ALA A 393 -9.05 -6.41 20.37
CA ALA A 393 -10.31 -6.46 19.63
C ALA A 393 -10.18 -7.12 18.25
N LEU A 394 -8.99 -7.14 17.66
CA LEU A 394 -8.78 -7.59 16.29
C LEU A 394 -8.12 -8.96 16.23
N ASP A 395 -8.40 -9.68 15.14
CA ASP A 395 -7.63 -10.85 14.75
C ASP A 395 -6.20 -10.46 14.32
N ARG A 396 -5.33 -11.46 14.25
CA ARG A 396 -3.90 -11.29 13.99
C ARG A 396 -3.59 -10.69 12.61
N GLU A 397 -4.37 -11.03 11.58
CA GLU A 397 -4.11 -10.56 10.21
C GLU A 397 -4.45 -9.07 10.07
N ARG A 398 -5.60 -8.66 10.60
CA ARG A 398 -6.00 -7.25 10.60
C ARG A 398 -5.07 -6.40 11.46
N LEU A 399 -4.70 -6.89 12.63
CA LEU A 399 -3.75 -6.21 13.49
C LEU A 399 -2.40 -6.03 12.77
N HIS A 400 -1.91 -7.06 12.08
CA HIS A 400 -0.68 -6.98 11.32
C HIS A 400 -0.70 -5.85 10.29
N PHE A 401 -1.74 -5.79 9.47
CA PHE A 401 -1.88 -4.77 8.44
C PHE A 401 -1.89 -3.35 9.03
N ILE A 402 -2.58 -3.15 10.16
CA ILE A 402 -2.66 -1.83 10.81
C ILE A 402 -1.32 -1.42 11.41
N LEU A 403 -0.61 -2.35 12.04
CA LEU A 403 0.72 -2.07 12.59
C LEU A 403 1.70 -1.66 11.49
N VAL A 404 1.67 -2.32 10.33
CA VAL A 404 2.49 -1.91 9.17
C VAL A 404 2.18 -0.46 8.76
N ILE A 405 0.91 -0.06 8.72
CA ILE A 405 0.51 1.33 8.42
C ILE A 405 1.12 2.31 9.42
N PHE A 406 1.00 2.04 10.72
CA PHE A 406 1.53 2.94 11.76
C PHE A 406 3.04 3.08 11.67
N LEU A 407 3.76 1.96 11.54
CA LEU A 407 5.22 1.97 11.50
C LEU A 407 5.73 2.69 10.25
N GLN A 408 5.10 2.43 9.10
CA GLN A 408 5.42 3.15 7.88
C GLN A 408 5.19 4.65 8.05
N ALA A 409 4.06 5.06 8.64
CA ALA A 409 3.75 6.46 8.84
C ALA A 409 4.72 7.14 9.82
N PHE A 410 5.18 6.43 10.86
CA PHE A 410 6.20 6.93 11.78
C PHE A 410 7.57 7.10 11.13
N ARG A 411 8.00 6.16 10.29
CA ARG A 411 9.30 6.27 9.59
C ARG A 411 9.38 7.50 8.70
N PHE A 412 8.25 7.93 8.13
CA PHE A 412 8.16 9.15 7.32
C PHE A 412 7.99 10.43 8.15
N SER A 413 7.72 10.34 9.45
CA SER A 413 7.58 11.51 10.31
C SER A 413 8.96 12.08 10.66
N PRO A 414 9.19 13.40 10.45
CA PRO A 414 10.43 14.05 10.86
C PRO A 414 10.49 14.32 12.37
N HIS A 415 9.38 14.15 13.09
CA HIS A 415 9.24 14.57 14.49
C HIS A 415 9.14 13.43 15.49
N THR A 416 8.93 12.20 15.02
CA THR A 416 8.68 11.07 15.92
C THR A 416 9.31 9.81 15.35
N SER A 417 10.07 9.10 16.19
CA SER A 417 10.71 7.85 15.82
C SER A 417 9.74 6.68 15.99
N SER A 418 9.73 5.75 15.03
CA SER A 418 9.00 4.48 15.18
C SER A 418 9.50 3.70 16.41
N LEU A 419 10.78 3.81 16.77
CA LEU A 419 11.33 3.18 17.98
C LEU A 419 10.68 3.73 19.27
N MET A 420 10.35 5.02 19.33
CA MET A 420 9.62 5.58 20.49
C MET A 420 8.23 4.96 20.62
N PHE A 421 7.52 4.82 19.50
CA PHE A 421 6.21 4.18 19.46
C PHE A 421 6.29 2.73 19.92
N ILE A 422 7.21 1.94 19.34
CA ILE A 422 7.44 0.54 19.71
C ILE A 422 7.73 0.41 21.21
N ARG A 423 8.62 1.23 21.77
CA ARG A 423 8.96 1.21 23.21
C ARG A 423 7.74 1.42 24.10
N ASP A 424 6.95 2.44 23.80
CA ASP A 424 5.82 2.80 24.65
C ASP A 424 4.68 1.76 24.55
N ILE A 425 4.55 1.08 23.39
CA ILE A 425 3.67 -0.07 23.24
C ILE A 425 4.19 -1.27 24.02
N CYS A 426 5.46 -1.67 23.86
CA CYS A 426 6.07 -2.82 24.53
C CYS A 426 5.93 -2.76 26.06
N ARG A 427 5.98 -1.57 26.66
CA ARG A 427 5.78 -1.38 28.11
C ARG A 427 4.37 -1.74 28.61
N GLN A 428 3.39 -1.83 27.73
CA GLN A 428 1.99 -2.11 28.06
C GLN A 428 1.53 -3.51 27.61
N LEU A 429 2.36 -4.23 26.85
CA LEU A 429 2.04 -5.56 26.37
C LEU A 429 2.33 -6.61 27.45
N THR A 430 1.47 -7.63 27.50
CA THR A 430 1.76 -8.89 28.20
C THR A 430 2.75 -9.73 27.40
N ASP A 431 3.35 -10.75 28.01
CA ASP A 431 4.31 -11.64 27.34
C ASP A 431 3.70 -12.32 26.10
N ASP A 432 2.43 -12.74 26.16
CA ASP A 432 1.71 -13.36 25.04
C ASP A 432 1.45 -12.37 23.89
N GLU A 433 1.08 -11.12 24.22
CA GLU A 433 0.90 -10.06 23.22
C GLU A 433 2.25 -9.67 22.60
N LEU A 434 3.33 -9.68 23.39
CA LEU A 434 4.68 -9.42 22.92
C LEU A 434 5.12 -10.45 21.88
N VAL A 435 4.78 -11.74 22.03
CA VAL A 435 5.05 -12.76 21.00
C VAL A 435 4.42 -12.39 19.66
N THR A 436 3.21 -11.83 19.69
CA THR A 436 2.50 -11.39 18.47
C THR A 436 3.12 -10.13 17.88
N PHE A 437 3.58 -9.21 18.72
CA PHE A 437 4.17 -7.94 18.32
C PHE A 437 5.65 -8.02 17.93
N TRP A 438 6.36 -9.05 18.39
CA TRP A 438 7.80 -9.20 18.25
C TRP A 438 8.33 -9.05 16.80
N PRO A 439 7.68 -9.58 15.75
CA PRO A 439 8.12 -9.35 14.36
C PRO A 439 8.23 -7.86 14.00
N PHE A 440 7.32 -7.02 14.49
CA PHE A 440 7.30 -5.59 14.20
C PHE A 440 8.39 -4.85 14.95
N LEU A 441 8.58 -5.19 16.23
CA LEU A 441 9.69 -4.70 17.05
C LEU A 441 11.04 -4.96 16.37
N VAL A 442 11.29 -6.20 15.99
CA VAL A 442 12.55 -6.59 15.33
C VAL A 442 12.68 -5.92 13.97
N ASN A 443 11.62 -5.87 13.18
CA ASN A 443 11.62 -5.18 11.88
C ASN A 443 12.01 -3.70 12.02
N GLU A 444 11.49 -2.97 13.01
CA GLU A 444 11.91 -1.58 13.24
C GLU A 444 13.37 -1.48 13.68
N LEU A 445 13.84 -2.36 14.57
CA LEU A 445 15.26 -2.39 14.96
C LEU A 445 16.17 -2.59 13.74
N LEU A 446 15.80 -3.49 12.82
CA LEU A 446 16.53 -3.75 11.58
C LEU A 446 16.50 -2.56 10.61
N VAL A 447 15.38 -1.85 10.49
CA VAL A 447 15.22 -0.75 9.51
C VAL A 447 15.81 0.56 10.00
N GLU A 448 15.58 0.94 11.25
CA GLU A 448 16.01 2.22 11.81
C GLU A 448 17.45 2.17 12.33
N GLY A 449 17.85 1.04 12.94
CA GLY A 449 19.17 0.87 13.52
C GLY A 449 19.45 1.80 14.71
N THR A 450 20.74 2.03 15.00
CA THR A 450 21.22 2.65 16.26
C THR A 450 21.31 4.18 16.23
N GLU A 451 21.39 4.81 15.05
CA GLU A 451 21.76 6.24 14.92
C GLU A 451 20.75 7.22 15.50
N LYS A 452 19.45 7.04 15.26
CA LYS A 452 18.44 8.05 15.61
C LYS A 452 18.24 8.18 17.12
N GLU A 453 18.09 7.04 17.81
CA GLU A 453 17.69 6.97 19.22
C GLU A 453 18.45 5.82 19.93
N PRO A 454 19.77 5.95 20.16
CA PRO A 454 20.61 4.83 20.62
C PRO A 454 20.17 4.26 21.98
N GLY A 455 19.70 5.12 22.90
CA GLY A 455 19.22 4.68 24.21
C GLY A 455 17.95 3.82 24.11
N ILE A 456 17.00 4.25 23.28
CA ILE A 456 15.75 3.50 23.04
C ILE A 456 16.05 2.22 22.26
N PHE A 457 16.95 2.28 21.28
CA PHE A 457 17.37 1.11 20.53
C PHE A 457 17.91 0.01 21.46
N LEU A 458 18.80 0.35 22.41
CA LEU A 458 19.34 -0.63 23.36
C LEU A 458 18.28 -1.19 24.30
N GLU A 459 17.35 -0.36 24.80
CA GLU A 459 16.19 -0.81 25.58
C GLU A 459 15.32 -1.80 24.79
N LEU A 460 15.06 -1.51 23.52
CA LEU A 460 14.27 -2.38 22.66
C LEU A 460 14.99 -3.67 22.28
N CYS A 461 16.32 -3.66 22.20
CA CYS A 461 17.11 -4.87 21.98
C CYS A 461 16.98 -5.85 23.16
N THR A 462 16.93 -5.36 24.40
CA THR A 462 16.73 -6.24 25.57
C THR A 462 15.33 -6.84 25.58
N VAL A 463 14.31 -6.06 25.20
CA VAL A 463 12.94 -6.58 25.03
C VAL A 463 12.85 -7.59 23.88
N ALA A 464 13.50 -7.33 22.75
CA ALA A 464 13.53 -8.27 21.63
C ALA A 464 14.24 -9.58 22.02
N GLY A 465 15.29 -9.48 22.84
CA GLY A 465 16.07 -10.61 23.33
C GLY A 465 15.43 -11.40 24.47
N SER A 466 14.40 -10.89 25.14
CA SER A 466 13.79 -11.56 26.29
C SER A 466 12.81 -12.68 25.92
N LEU A 467 12.42 -12.78 24.64
CA LEU A 467 11.50 -13.81 24.18
C LEU A 467 12.18 -15.19 24.19
N SER A 468 11.41 -16.26 24.42
CA SER A 468 11.96 -17.62 24.34
C SER A 468 12.39 -17.96 22.91
N GLU A 469 13.38 -18.84 22.77
CA GLU A 469 13.86 -19.33 21.47
C GLU A 469 12.71 -19.87 20.60
N GLN A 470 11.83 -20.68 21.20
CA GLN A 470 10.68 -21.26 20.50
C GLN A 470 9.78 -20.19 19.91
N ASN A 471 9.50 -19.13 20.66
CA ASN A 471 8.64 -18.04 20.22
C ASN A 471 9.31 -17.19 19.13
N MET A 472 10.61 -16.92 19.26
CA MET A 472 11.36 -16.22 18.20
C MET A 472 11.32 -17.02 16.89
N ARG A 473 11.60 -18.34 16.94
CA ARG A 473 11.55 -19.22 15.75
C ARG A 473 10.16 -19.23 15.11
N ALA A 474 9.10 -19.30 15.92
CA ALA A 474 7.72 -19.27 15.42
C ALA A 474 7.33 -17.92 14.78
N ALA A 475 8.01 -16.84 15.15
CA ALA A 475 7.74 -15.49 14.65
C ALA A 475 8.50 -15.15 13.35
N ILE A 476 9.58 -15.88 13.01
CA ILE A 476 10.39 -15.65 11.80
C ILE A 476 9.57 -15.58 10.50
N PRO A 477 8.59 -16.48 10.22
CA PRO A 477 7.82 -16.41 8.99
C PRO A 477 7.10 -15.07 8.80
N CYS A 478 6.59 -14.48 9.89
CA CYS A 478 5.96 -13.16 9.89
C CYS A 478 7.01 -12.06 9.65
N LEU A 479 8.19 -12.17 10.25
CA LEU A 479 9.28 -11.21 10.01
C LEU A 479 9.73 -11.18 8.54
N LYS A 480 9.72 -12.33 7.86
CA LYS A 480 10.14 -12.45 6.44
C LYS A 480 9.28 -11.65 5.46
N ILE A 481 8.02 -11.39 5.79
CA ILE A 481 7.11 -10.61 4.94
C ILE A 481 7.16 -9.10 5.22
N LEU A 482 7.88 -8.68 6.27
CA LEU A 482 8.04 -7.26 6.63
C LEU A 482 9.23 -6.63 5.90
N ASP A 483 9.19 -5.30 5.76
CA ASP A 483 10.11 -4.50 4.94
C ASP A 483 11.59 -4.80 5.12
N ALA A 484 12.06 -5.04 6.35
CA ALA A 484 13.48 -5.29 6.63
C ALA A 484 14.03 -6.46 5.81
N LEU A 485 13.26 -7.55 5.76
CA LEU A 485 13.66 -8.79 5.10
C LEU A 485 13.10 -8.89 3.68
N ALA A 486 11.83 -8.51 3.48
CA ALA A 486 11.17 -8.55 2.18
C ALA A 486 11.87 -7.61 1.17
N GLU A 487 12.22 -6.40 1.59
CA GLU A 487 12.86 -5.39 0.74
C GLU A 487 14.37 -5.28 0.97
N ARG A 488 14.93 -6.15 1.82
CA ARG A 488 16.36 -6.14 2.21
C ARG A 488 16.81 -4.80 2.81
N LYS A 489 15.92 -4.08 3.49
CA LYS A 489 16.21 -2.81 4.16
C LYS A 489 16.76 -3.03 5.57
N ILE A 490 18.05 -3.33 5.67
CA ILE A 490 18.75 -3.45 6.96
C ILE A 490 19.73 -2.30 7.10
N ALA A 491 19.54 -1.50 8.15
CA ALA A 491 20.40 -0.39 8.52
C ALA A 491 21.84 -0.89 8.71
N ALA A 492 22.82 -0.14 8.19
CA ALA A 492 24.23 -0.55 8.30
C ALA A 492 24.72 -0.52 9.76
N ASN A 493 24.17 0.40 10.55
CA ASN A 493 24.58 0.71 11.90
C ASN A 493 23.98 -0.22 12.99
N ILE A 494 23.12 -1.17 12.63
CA ILE A 494 22.56 -2.13 13.62
C ILE A 494 23.67 -2.96 14.29
N PHE A 495 24.77 -3.14 13.58
CA PHE A 495 25.92 -3.91 14.01
C PHE A 495 27.00 -3.06 14.70
N LEU A 496 26.83 -1.74 14.92
CA LEU A 496 27.91 -0.95 15.57
C LEU A 496 27.98 -1.19 17.09
N SER A 497 26.84 -1.50 17.73
CA SER A 497 26.73 -1.64 19.19
C SER A 497 26.37 -3.05 19.66
N HIS A 498 26.27 -4.00 18.72
CA HIS A 498 26.01 -5.43 18.91
C HIS A 498 25.52 -5.83 20.31
N PRO A 499 24.25 -5.52 20.66
CA PRO A 499 23.75 -5.82 21.98
C PRO A 499 23.67 -7.34 22.16
N PRO A 500 24.24 -7.93 23.24
CA PRO A 500 24.23 -9.38 23.48
C PRO A 500 22.83 -9.99 23.44
N ALA A 501 21.81 -9.21 23.83
CA ALA A 501 20.42 -9.60 23.77
C ALA A 501 19.94 -10.02 22.36
N LEU A 502 20.57 -9.52 21.29
CA LEU A 502 20.21 -9.87 19.91
C LEU A 502 21.04 -11.02 19.33
N HIS A 503 22.05 -11.56 20.03
CA HIS A 503 22.92 -12.61 19.50
C HIS A 503 22.12 -13.84 19.03
N PHE A 504 21.18 -14.29 19.85
CA PHE A 504 20.33 -15.42 19.48
C PHE A 504 19.47 -15.13 18.25
N PHE A 505 18.91 -13.93 18.15
CA PHE A 505 18.20 -13.49 16.95
C PHE A 505 19.11 -13.48 15.72
N PHE A 506 20.35 -13.00 15.83
CA PHE A 506 21.31 -13.03 14.73
C PHE A 506 21.63 -14.46 14.28
N ILE A 507 21.78 -15.39 15.22
CA ILE A 507 21.96 -16.81 14.92
C ILE A 507 20.76 -17.34 14.12
N LEU A 508 19.53 -17.09 14.57
CA LEU A 508 18.32 -17.49 13.85
C LEU A 508 18.24 -16.93 12.43
N MET A 509 18.66 -15.68 12.25
CA MET A 509 18.66 -15.03 10.94
C MET A 509 19.71 -15.61 10.01
N LEU A 510 20.90 -15.95 10.53
CA LEU A 510 21.93 -16.65 9.80
C LEU A 510 21.42 -18.04 9.35
N GLU A 511 20.79 -18.81 10.24
CA GLU A 511 20.21 -20.12 9.91
C GLU A 511 19.05 -20.07 8.88
N SER A 512 18.53 -18.87 8.58
CA SER A 512 17.42 -18.70 7.66
C SER A 512 17.84 -18.74 6.18
N SER A 513 16.86 -18.84 5.28
CA SER A 513 17.07 -18.71 3.83
C SER A 513 17.64 -17.35 3.38
N GLN A 514 17.65 -16.33 4.25
CA GLN A 514 18.27 -15.03 4.00
C GLN A 514 19.66 -14.90 4.66
N GLY A 515 20.20 -16.01 5.18
CA GLY A 515 21.43 -16.08 5.95
C GLY A 515 22.62 -15.39 5.28
N GLY A 516 22.89 -15.67 4.01
CA GLY A 516 24.02 -15.05 3.29
C GLY A 516 23.92 -13.52 3.19
N TYR A 517 22.71 -12.98 2.96
CA TYR A 517 22.51 -11.53 2.96
C TYR A 517 22.76 -10.92 4.34
N PHE A 518 22.26 -11.57 5.39
CA PHE A 518 22.43 -11.13 6.77
C PHE A 518 23.90 -11.26 7.23
N CYS A 519 24.56 -12.35 6.87
CA CYS A 519 25.97 -12.65 7.10
C CYS A 519 26.86 -11.55 6.54
N LYS A 520 26.62 -11.11 5.31
CA LYS A 520 27.34 -9.99 4.70
C LYS A 520 27.25 -8.71 5.53
N LYS A 521 26.07 -8.40 6.07
CA LYS A 521 25.86 -7.22 6.89
C LYS A 521 26.56 -7.33 8.25
N ILE A 522 26.51 -8.51 8.89
CA ILE A 522 27.26 -8.78 10.12
C ILE A 522 28.77 -8.64 9.89
N ILE A 523 29.32 -9.26 8.85
CA ILE A 523 30.75 -9.19 8.53
C ILE A 523 31.20 -7.74 8.36
N ASN A 524 30.42 -6.92 7.66
CA ASN A 524 30.73 -5.49 7.51
C ASN A 524 30.70 -4.77 8.86
N GLY A 525 29.71 -5.05 9.71
CA GLY A 525 29.65 -4.52 11.07
C GLY A 525 30.86 -4.91 11.92
N LEU A 526 31.27 -6.18 11.90
CA LEU A 526 32.44 -6.68 12.63
C LEU A 526 33.76 -6.06 12.15
N ARG A 527 33.86 -5.74 10.86
CA ARG A 527 35.04 -5.04 10.32
C ARG A 527 35.15 -3.61 10.83
N GLU A 528 34.02 -2.95 11.01
CA GLU A 528 33.96 -1.58 11.52
C GLU A 528 34.09 -1.53 13.05
N HIS A 529 33.46 -2.49 13.75
CA HIS A 529 33.35 -2.53 15.21
C HIS A 529 33.53 -3.96 15.77
N PRO A 530 34.77 -4.48 15.82
CA PRO A 530 35.02 -5.81 16.36
C PRO A 530 34.80 -5.87 17.88
N PHE A 531 34.29 -7.00 18.36
CA PHE A 531 34.11 -7.36 19.77
C PHE A 531 35.42 -7.56 20.51
N GLY A 532 36.40 -8.13 19.81
CA GLY A 532 37.63 -8.59 20.39
C GLY A 532 38.71 -8.75 19.35
N TRP A 533 39.80 -9.35 19.79
CA TRP A 533 40.97 -9.54 18.92
C TRP A 533 40.74 -10.61 17.85
N LEU A 534 39.86 -11.58 18.10
CA LEU A 534 39.68 -12.73 17.21
C LEU A 534 38.87 -12.33 15.98
N ASP A 535 37.71 -11.73 16.17
CA ASP A 535 36.86 -11.24 15.09
C ASP A 535 37.47 -10.03 14.38
N GLN A 536 38.23 -9.16 15.07
CA GLN A 536 39.06 -8.15 14.39
C GLN A 536 40.05 -8.80 13.40
N ALA A 537 40.68 -9.91 13.80
CA ALA A 537 41.66 -10.61 12.97
C ALA A 537 41.03 -11.43 11.84
N VAL A 538 39.84 -11.99 12.08
CA VAL A 538 39.17 -12.93 11.17
C VAL A 538 38.23 -12.21 10.20
N SER A 539 37.49 -11.18 10.63
CA SER A 539 36.44 -10.53 9.83
C SER A 539 36.87 -9.99 8.45
N PRO A 540 38.11 -9.50 8.22
CA PRO A 540 38.55 -9.10 6.87
C PRO A 540 38.68 -10.28 5.90
N LEU A 541 38.86 -11.50 6.45
CA LEU A 541 39.07 -12.74 5.70
C LEU A 541 37.77 -13.51 5.43
N LEU A 542 36.67 -13.15 6.10
CA LEU A 542 35.38 -13.80 5.94
C LEU A 542 34.69 -13.42 4.63
N GLU A 543 34.07 -14.41 4.01
CA GLU A 543 33.26 -14.35 2.80
C GLU A 543 31.80 -14.66 3.14
N SER A 544 30.87 -13.80 2.69
CA SER A 544 29.44 -13.94 3.03
C SER A 544 28.77 -15.19 2.48
N ASP A 545 29.36 -15.80 1.45
CA ASP A 545 28.77 -16.91 0.72
C ASP A 545 29.34 -18.27 1.19
N SER A 546 30.29 -18.27 2.14
CA SER A 546 30.89 -19.47 2.71
C SER A 546 30.07 -19.98 3.90
N GLU A 547 29.60 -21.23 3.83
CA GLU A 547 28.90 -21.87 4.95
C GLU A 547 29.80 -22.01 6.19
N GLU A 548 31.10 -22.23 6.00
CA GLU A 548 32.07 -22.37 7.09
C GLU A 548 32.23 -21.05 7.85
N ASP A 549 32.35 -19.95 7.11
CA ASP A 549 32.46 -18.60 7.64
C ASP A 549 31.19 -18.20 8.40
N GLN A 550 30.02 -18.61 7.87
CA GLN A 550 28.75 -18.42 8.54
C GLN A 550 28.66 -19.22 9.85
N ARG A 551 29.13 -20.48 9.87
CA ARG A 551 29.19 -21.30 11.10
C ARG A 551 30.12 -20.68 12.14
N PHE A 552 31.27 -20.15 11.72
CA PHE A 552 32.18 -19.42 12.60
C PHE A 552 31.48 -18.21 13.26
N ILE A 553 30.71 -17.43 12.50
CA ILE A 553 29.96 -16.29 13.05
C ILE A 553 28.87 -16.75 14.03
N VAL A 554 28.17 -17.86 13.73
CA VAL A 554 27.20 -18.46 14.66
C VAL A 554 27.88 -18.86 15.97
N ASN A 555 29.01 -19.57 15.89
CA ASN A 555 29.79 -19.98 17.07
C ASN A 555 30.32 -18.77 17.85
N LEU A 556 30.67 -17.68 17.16
CA LEU A 556 31.09 -16.41 17.77
C LEU A 556 29.96 -15.78 18.60
N PHE A 557 28.74 -15.72 18.08
CA PHE A 557 27.59 -15.17 18.81
C PHE A 557 27.12 -16.04 19.97
N GLN A 558 27.44 -17.34 19.96
CA GLN A 558 27.16 -18.26 21.07
C GLN A 558 28.10 -18.09 22.25
N GLN A 559 29.19 -17.33 22.12
CA GLN A 559 30.13 -17.10 23.23
C GLN A 559 29.54 -16.12 24.24
N ASP A 560 29.62 -16.46 25.53
CA ASP A 560 29.23 -15.57 26.62
C ASP A 560 30.16 -14.34 26.73
N ASP A 561 31.46 -14.52 26.46
CA ASP A 561 32.48 -13.47 26.46
C ASP A 561 33.24 -13.46 25.12
N PRO A 562 32.84 -12.60 24.16
CA PRO A 562 33.49 -12.53 22.85
C PRO A 562 34.93 -11.96 22.93
N ALA A 563 35.31 -11.29 24.02
CA ALA A 563 36.69 -10.82 24.20
C ALA A 563 37.64 -11.97 24.56
N ASN A 564 37.11 -13.03 25.19
CA ASN A 564 37.85 -14.24 25.54
C ASN A 564 37.16 -15.51 25.02
N PRO A 565 37.19 -15.75 23.71
CA PRO A 565 36.51 -16.90 23.10
C PRO A 565 37.08 -18.22 23.60
N ASP A 566 36.27 -19.28 23.55
CA ASP A 566 36.70 -20.62 23.92
C ASP A 566 37.87 -21.15 23.05
N ALA A 567 38.50 -22.24 23.48
CA ALA A 567 39.63 -22.81 22.76
C ALA A 567 39.26 -23.39 21.39
N ALA A 568 38.00 -23.78 21.16
CA ALA A 568 37.55 -24.35 19.90
C ALA A 568 37.42 -23.26 18.84
N LEU A 569 36.72 -22.16 19.16
CA LEU A 569 36.54 -21.00 18.31
C LEU A 569 37.88 -20.30 18.01
N LYS A 570 38.79 -20.23 19.01
CA LYS A 570 40.17 -19.78 18.79
C LYS A 570 40.89 -20.61 17.72
N ARG A 571 40.75 -21.94 17.75
CA ARG A 571 41.36 -22.84 16.74
C ARG A 571 40.70 -22.70 15.38
N GLU A 572 39.37 -22.58 15.34
CA GLU A 572 38.61 -22.36 14.10
C GLU A 572 39.05 -21.07 13.43
N GLY A 573 39.06 -19.94 14.15
CA GLY A 573 39.53 -18.66 13.61
C GLY A 573 40.99 -18.68 13.20
N ALA A 574 41.88 -19.36 13.94
CA ALA A 574 43.27 -19.52 13.54
C ALA A 574 43.43 -20.34 12.25
N THR A 575 42.59 -21.37 12.06
CA THR A 575 42.54 -22.17 10.82
C THR A 575 42.12 -21.30 9.64
N ILE A 576 41.02 -20.55 9.80
CA ILE A 576 40.55 -19.59 8.78
C ILE A 576 41.65 -18.60 8.41
N ILE A 577 42.33 -18.01 9.40
CA ILE A 577 43.42 -17.06 9.16
C ILE A 577 44.55 -17.71 8.33
N VAL A 578 45.01 -18.90 8.71
CA VAL A 578 46.10 -19.59 8.01
C VAL A 578 45.70 -19.90 6.56
N GLU A 579 44.54 -20.51 6.35
CA GLU A 579 44.08 -20.94 5.03
C GLU A 579 43.85 -19.75 4.10
N ARG A 580 43.13 -18.72 4.56
CA ARG A 580 42.79 -17.55 3.74
C ARG A 580 44.00 -16.67 3.46
N LEU A 581 44.95 -16.54 4.40
CA LEU A 581 46.19 -15.79 4.15
C LEU A 581 47.11 -16.49 3.15
N GLN A 582 47.14 -17.83 3.11
CA GLN A 582 47.95 -18.57 2.13
C GLN A 582 47.52 -18.30 0.69
N ILE A 583 46.21 -18.20 0.44
CA ILE A 583 45.64 -17.94 -0.88
C ILE A 583 45.48 -16.44 -1.20
N LEU A 584 45.80 -15.55 -0.26
CA LEU A 584 45.61 -14.11 -0.42
C LEU A 584 46.46 -13.54 -1.58
N PRO A 585 45.88 -12.77 -2.52
CA PRO A 585 46.61 -12.13 -3.61
C PRO A 585 47.72 -11.19 -3.12
N LEU A 586 48.83 -11.11 -3.87
CA LEU A 586 50.01 -10.31 -3.49
C LEU A 586 49.72 -8.83 -3.24
N GLU A 587 48.71 -8.27 -3.92
CA GLU A 587 48.29 -6.88 -3.78
C GLU A 587 47.67 -6.63 -2.41
N GLN A 588 46.75 -7.51 -1.98
CA GLN A 588 46.04 -7.41 -0.71
C GLN A 588 46.92 -7.73 0.50
N ARG A 589 48.03 -8.45 0.32
CA ARG A 589 49.00 -8.72 1.42
C ARG A 589 49.59 -7.44 2.04
N LYS A 590 49.49 -6.30 1.35
CA LYS A 590 49.99 -4.99 1.81
C LYS A 590 49.02 -4.28 2.75
N GLU A 591 47.77 -4.73 2.82
CA GLU A 591 46.76 -4.12 3.67
C GLU A 591 47.15 -4.20 5.16
N PRO A 592 46.80 -3.19 5.97
CA PRO A 592 47.25 -3.10 7.36
C PRO A 592 46.71 -4.24 8.24
N TRP A 593 45.47 -4.67 8.00
CA TRP A 593 44.82 -5.75 8.75
C TRP A 593 45.56 -7.08 8.65
N VAL A 594 46.31 -7.33 7.57
CA VAL A 594 47.08 -8.58 7.38
C VAL A 594 48.10 -8.77 8.51
N ALA A 595 48.78 -7.70 8.91
CA ALA A 595 49.74 -7.77 10.01
C ALA A 595 49.06 -8.07 11.34
N GLU A 596 47.85 -7.55 11.55
CA GLU A 596 47.04 -7.78 12.75
C GLU A 596 46.57 -9.24 12.83
N SER A 597 46.05 -9.80 11.73
CA SER A 597 45.68 -11.22 11.65
C SER A 597 46.86 -12.15 11.90
N ILE A 598 48.05 -11.81 11.38
CA ILE A 598 49.29 -12.58 11.64
C ILE A 598 49.68 -12.53 13.12
N VAL A 599 49.56 -11.37 13.78
CA VAL A 599 49.85 -11.25 15.21
C VAL A 599 48.85 -12.07 16.04
N ALA A 600 47.58 -12.09 15.64
CA ALA A 600 46.54 -12.85 16.33
C ALA A 600 46.84 -14.36 16.41
N LEU A 601 47.55 -14.92 15.43
CA LEU A 601 47.98 -16.33 15.45
C LEU A 601 48.88 -16.67 16.65
N SER A 602 49.55 -15.70 17.28
CA SER A 602 50.35 -15.97 18.49
C SER A 602 49.51 -16.30 19.72
N ARG A 603 48.20 -16.06 19.68
CA ARG A 603 47.29 -16.29 20.81
C ARG A 603 46.71 -17.70 20.81
N VAL A 604 47.00 -18.50 19.77
CA VAL A 604 46.42 -19.84 19.58
C VAL A 604 47.52 -20.84 19.28
N ARG A 605 47.62 -21.89 20.10
CA ARG A 605 48.57 -22.98 19.89
C ARG A 605 48.04 -23.98 18.86
N LEU A 606 48.27 -23.68 17.57
CA LEU A 606 47.97 -24.55 16.43
C LEU A 606 49.26 -24.85 15.63
N LEU A 607 49.62 -26.14 15.49
CA LEU A 607 50.86 -26.54 14.79
C LEU A 607 50.98 -25.93 13.38
N GLY A 608 49.88 -25.88 12.63
CA GLY A 608 49.83 -25.26 11.30
C GLY A 608 50.07 -23.74 11.31
N ALA A 609 49.64 -23.04 12.36
CA ALA A 609 49.92 -21.61 12.51
C ALA A 609 51.40 -21.36 12.77
N TYR A 610 52.05 -22.19 13.61
CA TYR A 610 53.48 -22.07 13.89
C TYR A 610 54.35 -22.26 12.64
N SER A 611 54.09 -23.31 11.85
CA SER A 611 54.83 -23.55 10.61
C SER A 611 54.63 -22.42 9.59
N PHE A 612 53.40 -21.91 9.46
CA PHE A 612 53.08 -20.80 8.58
C PHE A 612 53.76 -19.48 9.00
N LEU A 613 53.80 -19.18 10.30
CA LEU A 613 54.51 -18.01 10.83
C LEU A 613 56.03 -18.07 10.54
N ILE A 614 56.64 -19.26 10.63
CA ILE A 614 58.05 -19.47 10.24
C ILE A 614 58.26 -19.19 8.76
N GLU A 615 57.36 -19.69 7.90
CA GLU A 615 57.42 -19.46 6.46
C GLU A 615 57.40 -17.95 6.14
N ILE A 616 56.42 -17.21 6.68
CA ILE A 616 56.33 -15.75 6.50
C ILE A 616 57.60 -15.06 7.02
N GLY A 617 58.01 -15.37 8.26
CA GLY A 617 59.16 -14.72 8.90
C GLY A 617 60.48 -14.92 8.14
N ARG A 618 60.65 -16.07 7.46
CA ARG A 618 61.86 -16.43 6.72
C ARG A 618 61.84 -16.07 5.23
N ASP A 619 60.74 -15.54 4.69
CA ASP A 619 60.49 -15.25 3.26
C ASP A 619 61.43 -14.20 2.59
N LYS A 620 62.61 -13.90 3.15
CA LYS A 620 63.55 -12.92 2.57
C LYS A 620 65.03 -13.27 2.70
N GLN A 621 65.39 -14.50 3.05
CA GLN A 621 66.81 -14.84 2.98
C GLN A 621 67.33 -14.98 1.52
N PHE A 622 66.48 -15.23 0.51
CA PHE A 622 66.99 -15.65 -0.82
C PHE A 622 66.27 -15.16 -2.11
N LEU A 623 65.29 -14.23 -2.07
CA LEU A 623 64.52 -13.81 -3.27
C LEU A 623 64.55 -12.29 -3.55
N LEU A 624 64.66 -11.93 -4.83
CA LEU A 624 64.65 -10.53 -5.36
C LEU A 624 63.30 -9.82 -5.14
N ILE A 625 62.19 -10.56 -5.16
CA ILE A 625 60.84 -10.07 -4.84
C ILE A 625 60.28 -11.00 -3.78
N ALA A 626 59.97 -10.48 -2.60
CA ALA A 626 59.41 -11.30 -1.53
C ALA A 626 57.90 -11.47 -1.69
N LYS A 627 57.41 -12.66 -1.31
CA LYS A 627 55.99 -12.98 -1.32
C LYS A 627 55.23 -12.22 -0.23
N TRP A 628 55.92 -11.85 0.86
CA TRP A 628 55.34 -11.16 2.01
C TRP A 628 55.94 -9.77 2.25
N PRO A 629 55.11 -8.73 2.44
CA PRO A 629 55.56 -7.39 2.79
C PRO A 629 56.36 -7.32 4.09
N LYS A 630 57.15 -6.25 4.27
CA LYS A 630 58.00 -6.09 5.46
C LYS A 630 57.20 -6.09 6.77
N LEU A 631 56.02 -5.46 6.79
CA LEU A 631 55.16 -5.40 7.97
C LEU A 631 54.65 -6.80 8.38
N ALA A 632 54.14 -7.59 7.42
CA ALA A 632 53.71 -8.97 7.65
C ALA A 632 54.84 -9.85 8.23
N ARG A 633 56.07 -9.71 7.72
CA ARG A 633 57.23 -10.48 8.23
C ARG A 633 57.63 -10.08 9.63
N ILE A 634 57.60 -8.78 9.96
CA ILE A 634 57.86 -8.29 11.32
C ILE A 634 56.77 -8.79 12.27
N ALA A 635 55.51 -8.74 11.86
CA ALA A 635 54.38 -9.29 12.60
C ALA A 635 54.56 -10.79 12.87
N ALA A 636 54.96 -11.57 11.87
CA ALA A 636 55.18 -13.01 12.02
C ALA A 636 56.34 -13.32 13.00
N LEU A 637 57.46 -12.61 12.90
CA LEU A 637 58.58 -12.77 13.84
C LEU A 637 58.20 -12.35 15.26
N LYS A 638 57.35 -11.32 15.42
CA LYS A 638 56.81 -10.92 16.73
C LYS A 638 55.86 -11.99 17.27
N ALA A 639 54.98 -12.54 16.43
CA ALA A 639 54.06 -13.61 16.79
C ALA A 639 54.82 -14.86 17.27
N LEU A 640 55.88 -15.28 16.55
CA LEU A 640 56.72 -16.42 16.94
C LEU A 640 57.42 -16.26 18.30
N LYS A 641 57.76 -15.03 18.70
CA LYS A 641 58.36 -14.77 20.02
C LYS A 641 57.36 -14.93 21.17
N ASN A 642 56.08 -14.72 20.87
CA ASN A 642 54.99 -14.75 21.85
C ASN A 642 54.22 -16.08 21.86
N TYR A 643 54.59 -17.02 21.00
CA TYR A 643 53.88 -18.27 20.73
C TYR A 643 54.13 -19.35 21.81
#